data_AF-A0A1H0U809-F1
#
_entry.id   AF-A0A1H0U809-F1
#
_cell.length_a   1.000
_cell.length_b   1.000
_cell.length_c   1.000
_cell.angle_alpha   90.00
_cell.angle_beta   90.00
_cell.angle_gamma   90.00
#
_symmetry.space_group_name_H-M   'P 1'
#
loop_
_entity.id
_entity.type
_entity.pdbx_description
1 polymer ?
#
loop_
_entity_poly.entity_id
_entity_poly.type
_entity_poly.pdbx_seq_one_letter_code
_entity_poly.pdbx_strand_id
1 'polypeptide(L)'
;MPLHPDLEAFLELAALAEEEGRQPMSAMSPVEARISYNQSTLVLDGIGPAVPVQEIALAARDGAALPARLYRCPGTHSGTPLPTLLYFHGGGYVVGGLDSHDALCRTLAHRTPCAVLAVDYRLAPEHKFPTAFHDAEDAALWLAAHGGAHGLDTERVIFGGDSVGGTLATALTIAARLAGRTQPLLQLLLYPCTSIRQDSDSHRRYASGHLLEQRTLQWMFNHYLRSDSDRQDWRFAPLAAQDLSGLAPAHIVLAEYDPLVDEGHAYSERLRSAGVPTQVDIHAGMVHDFARLSQVVDEADALRSALAQTLAAAFQRPAASPQPDVWVFHAHPDGLPFEVRLGAKKLTVGHPGALERTSHWTLHEQPGAPRLEWTREGGEDLPESHLLAAIEATFARHPECKTLSLNAPPESLVRLLDVGAVQLHSNAHASVAREAFWQLPRLWQRKPREPFVQRYTLSQGKRHPLRPAKPAGTVYQRHIPWLSQTLTFDTVDIERDLPTFNRWMNDPVVAHFWEEQGDLIQHRTYLEAINADPRVTGLIGRFDGEAFGYFEVYWAKEDRIAPFCEAGDHDRGWHALVGEARFRGKPFLTAWMPSISHYLFIDDCRTQRIVIEPRADNRKMINSLGRCGYAHVKEFDFPHKRAMLGVLLRERFFAESLWIPQDGNTISPPSA
;
A
#
# COMPACT_ATOMS: atom_id res chain seq x y z
N MET A 1 2.35 27.51 15.75
CA MET A 1 2.25 28.95 16.13
C MET A 1 1.25 29.06 17.27
N PRO A 2 1.09 30.18 18.00
CA PRO A 2 -0.09 30.35 18.85
C PRO A 2 -1.39 30.27 18.02
N LEU A 3 -2.51 29.99 18.68
CA LEU A 3 -3.84 30.04 18.08
C LEU A 3 -4.08 31.45 17.50
N HIS A 4 -4.82 31.55 16.38
CA HIS A 4 -5.14 32.85 15.80
C HIS A 4 -5.98 33.70 16.78
N PRO A 5 -5.65 34.98 17.01
CA PRO A 5 -6.31 35.81 18.02
C PRO A 5 -7.83 35.89 17.86
N ASP A 6 -8.34 36.00 16.63
CA ASP A 6 -9.80 36.07 16.41
C ASP A 6 -10.50 34.73 16.70
N LEU A 7 -9.81 33.60 16.48
CA LEU A 7 -10.31 32.28 16.85
C LEU A 7 -10.25 32.07 18.37
N GLU A 8 -9.20 32.56 19.03
CA GLU A 8 -9.12 32.55 20.50
C GLU A 8 -10.29 33.31 21.12
N ALA A 9 -10.55 34.55 20.68
CA ALA A 9 -11.68 35.34 21.13
C ALA A 9 -13.03 34.67 20.85
N PHE A 10 -13.19 34.05 19.68
CA PHE A 10 -14.40 33.30 19.34
C PHE A 10 -14.62 32.10 20.27
N LEU A 11 -13.57 31.34 20.58
CA LEU A 11 -13.65 30.18 21.47
C LEU A 11 -13.91 30.59 22.93
N GLU A 12 -13.35 31.71 23.39
CA GLU A 12 -13.67 32.29 24.71
C GLU A 12 -15.16 32.66 24.82
N LEU A 13 -15.72 33.31 23.79
CA LEU A 13 -17.16 33.61 23.75
C LEU A 13 -18.02 32.35 23.75
N ALA A 14 -17.61 31.30 23.02
CA ALA A 14 -18.29 30.03 23.02
C ALA A 14 -18.26 29.35 24.40
N ALA A 15 -17.11 29.39 25.08
CA ALA A 15 -16.95 28.85 26.43
C ALA A 15 -17.82 29.59 27.45
N LEU A 16 -17.83 30.94 27.42
CA LEU A 16 -18.70 31.75 28.28
C LEU A 16 -20.19 31.43 28.05
N ALA A 17 -20.62 31.25 26.80
CA ALA A 17 -22.00 30.87 26.51
C ALA A 17 -22.36 29.50 27.11
N GLU A 18 -21.44 28.53 27.10
CA GLU A 18 -21.64 27.24 27.78
C GLU A 18 -21.76 27.40 29.30
N GLU A 19 -20.93 28.25 29.92
CA GLU A 19 -21.03 28.58 31.35
C GLU A 19 -22.36 29.27 31.71
N GLU A 20 -22.91 30.09 30.81
CA GLU A 20 -24.21 30.74 30.93
C GLU A 20 -25.41 29.81 30.64
N GLY A 21 -25.15 28.52 30.41
CA GLY A 21 -26.18 27.47 30.31
C GLY A 21 -26.53 27.04 28.88
N ARG A 22 -25.80 27.53 27.86
CA ARG A 22 -25.90 26.96 26.51
C ARG A 22 -25.41 25.53 26.53
N GLN A 23 -26.24 24.60 26.06
CA GLN A 23 -25.85 23.20 26.01
C GLN A 23 -24.80 22.96 24.91
N PRO A 24 -23.78 22.11 25.16
CA PRO A 24 -22.87 21.66 24.12
C PRO A 24 -23.61 20.72 23.15
N MET A 25 -23.15 20.65 21.89
CA MET A 25 -23.79 19.83 20.85
C MET A 25 -23.94 18.36 21.27
N SER A 26 -22.93 17.80 21.96
CA SER A 26 -22.96 16.41 22.45
C SER A 26 -24.04 16.13 23.50
N ALA A 27 -24.69 17.15 24.06
CA ALA A 27 -25.79 17.03 25.01
C ALA A 27 -27.17 17.24 24.37
N MET A 28 -27.23 17.62 23.10
CA MET A 28 -28.48 17.81 22.34
C MET A 28 -28.98 16.50 21.73
N SER A 29 -30.26 16.45 21.38
CA SER A 29 -30.74 15.45 20.40
C SER A 29 -30.20 15.76 19.00
N PRO A 30 -30.07 14.76 18.10
CA PRO A 30 -29.65 15.00 16.71
C PRO A 30 -30.47 16.07 15.98
N VAL A 31 -31.78 16.14 16.23
CA VAL A 31 -32.67 17.14 15.62
C VAL A 31 -32.33 18.55 16.09
N GLU A 32 -32.16 18.76 17.40
CA GLU A 32 -31.77 20.05 17.98
C GLU A 32 -30.37 20.46 17.51
N ALA A 33 -29.42 19.51 17.46
CA ALA A 33 -28.07 19.74 16.97
C ALA A 33 -28.06 20.22 15.52
N ARG A 34 -28.87 19.62 14.63
CA ARG A 34 -29.01 20.04 13.22
C ARG A 34 -29.53 21.47 13.11
N ILE A 35 -30.58 21.80 13.86
CA ILE A 35 -31.17 23.16 13.87
C ILE A 35 -30.12 24.17 14.35
N SER A 36 -29.47 23.89 15.48
CA SER A 36 -28.45 24.76 16.06
C SER A 36 -27.26 24.97 15.12
N TYR A 37 -26.79 23.90 14.48
CA TYR A 37 -25.67 23.95 13.54
C TYR A 37 -25.98 24.81 12.31
N ASN A 38 -27.16 24.65 11.71
CA ASN A 38 -27.59 25.44 10.55
C ASN A 38 -27.75 26.93 10.91
N GLN A 39 -28.35 27.23 12.06
CA GLN A 39 -28.50 28.61 12.54
C GLN A 39 -27.15 29.28 12.81
N SER A 40 -26.23 28.58 13.46
CA SER A 40 -24.89 29.12 13.75
C SER A 40 -24.09 29.38 12.48
N THR A 41 -24.21 28.51 11.47
CA THR A 41 -23.47 28.66 10.21
C THR A 41 -23.77 29.99 9.51
N LEU A 42 -25.03 30.45 9.51
CA LEU A 42 -25.40 31.73 8.90
C LEU A 42 -24.64 32.92 9.50
N VAL A 43 -24.34 32.85 10.81
CA VAL A 43 -23.60 33.88 11.52
C VAL A 43 -22.09 33.73 11.30
N LEU A 44 -21.58 32.49 11.29
CA LEU A 44 -20.15 32.20 11.25
C LEU A 44 -19.54 32.26 9.84
N ASP A 45 -20.30 31.91 8.82
CA ASP A 45 -19.82 31.86 7.43
C ASP A 45 -20.41 32.96 6.54
N GLY A 46 -21.58 33.46 6.91
CA GLY A 46 -22.31 34.48 6.17
C GLY A 46 -22.97 33.95 4.90
N ILE A 47 -23.29 34.88 3.98
CA ILE A 47 -23.94 34.58 2.71
C ILE A 47 -22.87 34.56 1.61
N GLY A 48 -22.77 33.45 0.87
CA GLY A 48 -21.84 33.33 -0.25
C GLY A 48 -22.21 34.20 -1.46
N PRO A 49 -21.31 34.32 -2.44
CA PRO A 49 -21.56 35.12 -3.63
C PRO A 49 -22.74 34.61 -4.45
N ALA A 50 -23.43 35.52 -5.15
CA ALA A 50 -24.52 35.16 -6.04
C ALA A 50 -23.99 34.34 -7.24
N VAL A 51 -24.53 33.13 -7.40
CA VAL A 51 -24.24 32.21 -8.50
C VAL A 51 -25.54 31.51 -8.91
N PRO A 52 -25.67 31.05 -10.17
CA PRO A 52 -26.77 30.17 -10.56
C PRO A 52 -26.74 28.88 -9.73
N VAL A 53 -27.89 28.55 -9.13
CA VAL A 53 -28.09 27.34 -8.34
C VAL A 53 -29.30 26.58 -8.90
N GLN A 54 -29.14 25.28 -9.07
CA GLN A 54 -30.21 24.36 -9.46
C GLN A 54 -30.32 23.25 -8.41
N GLU A 55 -31.53 23.03 -7.90
CA GLU A 55 -31.85 21.87 -7.07
C GLU A 55 -31.99 20.62 -7.97
N ILE A 56 -31.38 19.52 -7.54
CA ILE A 56 -31.37 18.22 -8.23
C ILE A 56 -31.79 17.14 -7.21
N ALA A 57 -32.48 16.11 -7.69
CA ALA A 57 -32.71 14.89 -6.92
C ALA A 57 -31.98 13.73 -7.60
N LEU A 58 -31.01 13.13 -6.90
CA LEU A 58 -30.24 11.97 -7.36
C LEU A 58 -30.95 10.70 -6.88
N ALA A 59 -31.07 9.70 -7.74
CA ALA A 59 -31.64 8.41 -7.33
C ALA A 59 -30.57 7.54 -6.64
N ALA A 60 -30.79 7.19 -5.37
CA ALA A 60 -29.99 6.20 -4.66
C ALA A 60 -30.36 4.77 -5.07
N ARG A 61 -29.50 3.80 -4.77
CA ARG A 61 -29.67 2.38 -5.11
C ARG A 61 -30.91 1.73 -4.52
N ASP A 62 -31.44 2.28 -3.43
CA ASP A 62 -32.66 1.82 -2.75
C ASP A 62 -33.91 2.59 -3.18
N GLY A 63 -33.79 3.46 -4.19
CA GLY A 63 -34.88 4.27 -4.71
C GLY A 63 -35.14 5.57 -3.93
N ALA A 64 -34.37 5.87 -2.87
CA ALA A 64 -34.45 7.16 -2.21
C ALA A 64 -33.97 8.28 -3.15
N ALA A 65 -34.63 9.44 -3.06
CA ALA A 65 -34.18 10.65 -3.74
C ALA A 65 -33.25 11.42 -2.80
N LEU A 66 -31.97 11.55 -3.19
CA LEU A 66 -30.97 12.35 -2.48
C LEU A 66 -31.03 13.79 -3.01
N PRO A 67 -31.37 14.79 -2.18
CA PRO A 67 -31.26 16.18 -2.59
C PRO A 67 -29.81 16.55 -2.92
N ALA A 68 -29.63 17.41 -3.92
CA ALA A 68 -28.34 17.94 -4.29
C ALA A 68 -28.50 19.36 -4.85
N ARG A 69 -27.49 20.21 -4.65
CA ARG A 69 -27.41 21.53 -5.27
C ARG A 69 -26.29 21.60 -6.28
N LEU A 70 -26.64 22.06 -7.47
CA LEU A 70 -25.70 22.34 -8.54
C LEU A 70 -25.44 23.85 -8.62
N TYR A 71 -24.24 24.26 -8.22
CA TYR A 71 -23.74 25.62 -8.32
C TYR A 71 -22.91 25.78 -9.60
N ARG A 72 -23.07 26.91 -10.29
CA ARG A 72 -22.30 27.20 -11.52
C ARG A 72 -21.54 28.50 -11.43
N CYS A 73 -20.36 28.55 -12.05
CA CYS A 73 -19.68 29.81 -12.30
C CYS A 73 -20.58 30.77 -13.10
N PRO A 74 -20.70 32.06 -12.69
CA PRO A 74 -21.38 33.06 -13.48
C PRO A 74 -20.77 33.20 -14.89
N GLY A 75 -21.61 33.52 -15.88
CA GLY A 75 -21.15 33.80 -17.24
C GLY A 75 -20.82 32.57 -18.10
N THR A 76 -20.96 31.34 -17.60
CA THR A 76 -20.79 30.13 -18.41
C THR A 76 -21.91 29.99 -19.44
N HIS A 77 -21.56 29.91 -20.73
CA HIS A 77 -22.52 29.77 -21.82
C HIS A 77 -23.19 28.39 -21.86
N SER A 78 -24.45 28.37 -22.30
CA SER A 78 -25.17 27.14 -22.64
C SER A 78 -24.46 26.41 -23.79
N GLY A 79 -23.85 25.25 -23.53
CA GLY A 79 -23.31 24.37 -24.58
C GLY A 79 -21.97 23.71 -24.26
N THR A 80 -21.17 24.27 -23.36
CA THR A 80 -19.89 23.67 -22.96
C THR A 80 -20.06 22.93 -21.62
N PRO A 81 -19.83 21.60 -21.57
CA PRO A 81 -19.85 20.86 -20.31
C PRO A 81 -18.83 21.42 -19.30
N LEU A 82 -19.27 21.66 -18.07
CA LEU A 82 -18.39 22.19 -17.01
C LEU A 82 -17.68 21.05 -16.26
N PRO A 83 -16.36 21.14 -16.02
CA PRO A 83 -15.71 20.25 -15.06
C PRO A 83 -16.40 20.36 -13.71
N THR A 84 -16.46 19.26 -12.95
CA THR A 84 -17.34 19.15 -11.78
C THR A 84 -16.57 18.79 -10.51
N LEU A 85 -16.77 19.58 -9.46
CA LEU A 85 -16.46 19.19 -8.08
C LEU A 85 -17.69 18.52 -7.48
N LEU A 86 -17.62 17.20 -7.25
CA LEU A 86 -18.60 16.48 -6.44
C LEU A 86 -18.24 16.66 -4.97
N TYR A 87 -19.10 17.36 -4.22
CA TYR A 87 -18.81 17.84 -2.87
C TYR A 87 -19.69 17.17 -1.82
N PHE A 88 -19.06 16.66 -0.76
CA PHE A 88 -19.74 16.10 0.40
C PHE A 88 -19.46 16.96 1.62
N HIS A 89 -20.52 17.34 2.33
CA HIS A 89 -20.43 18.21 3.49
C HIS A 89 -19.92 17.50 4.74
N GLY A 90 -19.31 18.25 5.67
CA GLY A 90 -18.95 17.79 7.01
C GLY A 90 -20.13 17.72 7.98
N GLY A 91 -19.84 17.49 9.27
CA GLY A 91 -20.86 17.41 10.34
C GLY A 91 -21.00 16.05 11.03
N GLY A 92 -19.94 15.23 10.99
CA GLY A 92 -19.86 13.99 11.77
C GLY A 92 -20.89 12.92 11.40
N TYR A 93 -21.44 12.98 10.20
CA TYR A 93 -22.55 12.15 9.71
C TYR A 93 -23.89 12.38 10.42
N VAL A 94 -23.99 13.38 11.30
CA VAL A 94 -25.18 13.63 12.13
C VAL A 94 -25.80 15.00 11.86
N VAL A 95 -24.97 16.01 11.61
CA VAL A 95 -25.38 17.39 11.30
C VAL A 95 -24.83 17.83 9.96
N GLY A 96 -25.15 19.06 9.57
CA GLY A 96 -24.78 19.63 8.27
C GLY A 96 -25.79 19.28 7.19
N GLY A 97 -25.57 19.86 6.02
CA GLY A 97 -26.38 19.68 4.83
C GLY A 97 -26.04 20.73 3.78
N LEU A 98 -26.89 20.83 2.76
CA LEU A 98 -26.73 21.79 1.68
C LEU A 98 -26.70 23.24 2.16
N ASP A 99 -27.55 23.61 3.14
CA ASP A 99 -27.61 24.99 3.67
C ASP A 99 -26.36 25.37 4.46
N SER A 100 -25.81 24.45 5.24
CA SER A 100 -24.65 24.75 6.09
C SER A 100 -23.33 24.82 5.30
N HIS A 101 -23.31 24.43 4.03
CA HIS A 101 -22.12 24.50 3.17
C HIS A 101 -22.37 25.36 1.93
N ASP A 102 -23.49 26.08 1.88
CA ASP A 102 -23.93 26.85 0.73
C ASP A 102 -22.93 27.96 0.40
N ALA A 103 -22.47 28.73 1.39
CA ALA A 103 -21.54 29.83 1.18
C ALA A 103 -20.18 29.34 0.64
N LEU A 104 -19.65 28.24 1.18
CA LEU A 104 -18.44 27.58 0.70
C LEU A 104 -18.60 27.11 -0.76
N CYS A 105 -19.67 26.37 -1.06
CA CYS A 105 -19.92 25.84 -2.41
C CYS A 105 -20.11 26.96 -3.44
N ARG A 106 -20.86 28.01 -3.08
CA ARG A 106 -21.01 29.23 -3.91
C ARG A 106 -19.67 29.89 -4.19
N THR A 107 -18.84 30.04 -3.17
CA THR A 107 -17.52 30.68 -3.30
C THR A 107 -16.61 29.87 -4.23
N LEU A 108 -16.55 28.55 -4.08
CA LEU A 108 -15.76 27.68 -4.95
C LEU A 108 -16.27 27.72 -6.40
N ALA A 109 -17.59 27.67 -6.61
CA ALA A 109 -18.20 27.77 -7.94
C ALA A 109 -18.00 29.16 -8.57
N HIS A 110 -18.00 30.22 -7.77
CA HIS A 110 -17.80 31.59 -8.25
C HIS A 110 -16.35 31.85 -8.68
N ARG A 111 -15.38 31.34 -7.91
CA ARG A 111 -13.95 31.58 -8.11
C ARG A 111 -13.27 30.58 -9.05
N THR A 112 -13.96 29.51 -9.41
CA THR A 112 -13.43 28.44 -10.27
C THR A 112 -14.34 28.25 -11.48
N PRO A 113 -13.82 28.13 -12.72
CA PRO A 113 -14.64 27.86 -13.91
C PRO A 113 -15.12 26.40 -13.94
N CYS A 114 -15.86 25.97 -12.91
CA CYS A 114 -16.37 24.62 -12.72
C CYS A 114 -17.82 24.65 -12.20
N ALA A 115 -18.47 23.50 -12.22
CA ALA A 115 -19.67 23.25 -11.46
C ALA A 115 -19.33 22.62 -10.10
N VAL A 116 -20.09 22.97 -9.06
CA VAL A 116 -20.05 22.26 -7.77
C VAL A 116 -21.37 21.53 -7.60
N LEU A 117 -21.33 20.20 -7.50
CA LEU A 117 -22.48 19.36 -7.20
C LEU A 117 -22.38 18.93 -5.73
N ALA A 118 -23.07 19.64 -4.84
CA ALA A 118 -23.12 19.33 -3.41
C ALA A 118 -24.26 18.33 -3.14
N VAL A 119 -23.99 17.29 -2.35
CA VAL A 119 -24.92 16.18 -2.11
C VAL A 119 -25.38 16.16 -0.65
N ASP A 120 -26.69 16.08 -0.44
CA ASP A 120 -27.34 15.92 0.87
C ASP A 120 -27.49 14.43 1.19
N TYR A 121 -26.39 13.80 1.58
CA TYR A 121 -26.38 12.37 1.91
C TYR A 121 -27.13 12.12 3.23
N ARG A 122 -27.69 10.92 3.40
CA ARG A 122 -28.53 10.62 4.58
C ARG A 122 -27.71 10.56 5.86
N LEU A 123 -28.27 11.14 6.92
CA LEU A 123 -27.61 11.33 8.21
C LEU A 123 -28.03 10.29 9.25
N ALA A 124 -27.12 10.02 10.18
CA ALA A 124 -27.36 9.26 11.39
C ALA A 124 -28.05 10.11 12.47
N PRO A 125 -28.77 9.49 13.42
CA PRO A 125 -28.89 8.04 13.66
C PRO A 125 -29.90 7.30 12.78
N GLU A 126 -30.72 8.01 12.00
CA GLU A 126 -31.76 7.42 11.14
C GLU A 126 -31.15 6.50 10.09
N HIS A 127 -29.99 6.91 9.55
CA HIS A 127 -29.24 6.18 8.54
C HIS A 127 -27.79 5.93 9.01
N LYS A 128 -27.61 4.85 9.77
CA LYS A 128 -26.28 4.42 10.26
C LYS A 128 -25.34 3.97 9.13
N PHE A 129 -24.05 3.86 9.46
CA PHE A 129 -23.01 3.31 8.61
C PHE A 129 -23.46 1.96 7.98
N PRO A 130 -23.21 1.69 6.68
CA PRO A 130 -22.48 2.52 5.70
C PRO A 130 -23.39 3.36 4.79
N THR A 131 -24.58 3.79 5.24
CA THR A 131 -25.58 4.44 4.36
C THR A 131 -25.05 5.71 3.68
N ALA A 132 -24.42 6.62 4.43
CA ALA A 132 -23.82 7.84 3.87
C ALA A 132 -22.76 7.55 2.79
N PHE A 133 -21.96 6.48 2.97
CA PHE A 133 -21.01 6.04 1.95
C PHE A 133 -21.71 5.50 0.69
N HIS A 134 -22.78 4.72 0.84
CA HIS A 134 -23.56 4.26 -0.31
C HIS A 134 -24.19 5.43 -1.07
N ASP A 135 -24.69 6.44 -0.36
CA ASP A 135 -25.25 7.65 -0.96
C ASP A 135 -24.19 8.44 -1.75
N ALA A 136 -22.97 8.55 -1.19
CA ALA A 136 -21.84 9.18 -1.89
C ALA A 136 -21.44 8.41 -3.16
N GLU A 137 -21.42 7.07 -3.10
CA GLU A 137 -21.17 6.23 -4.28
C GLU A 137 -22.29 6.38 -5.34
N ASP A 138 -23.55 6.38 -4.91
CA ASP A 138 -24.69 6.53 -5.80
C ASP A 138 -24.70 7.92 -6.47
N ALA A 139 -24.28 8.97 -5.76
CA ALA A 139 -24.12 10.30 -6.33
C ALA A 139 -23.04 10.36 -7.43
N ALA A 140 -21.91 9.69 -7.24
CA ALA A 140 -20.87 9.62 -8.28
C ALA A 140 -21.31 8.79 -9.49
N LEU A 141 -22.00 7.67 -9.27
CA LEU A 141 -22.59 6.88 -10.34
C LEU A 141 -23.65 7.67 -11.11
N TRP A 142 -24.49 8.42 -10.40
CA TRP A 142 -25.46 9.31 -11.01
C TRP A 142 -24.78 10.39 -11.84
N LEU A 143 -23.72 11.02 -11.32
CA LEU A 143 -22.96 12.05 -12.03
C LEU A 143 -22.37 11.48 -13.33
N ALA A 144 -21.76 10.30 -13.27
CA ALA A 144 -21.21 9.64 -14.46
C ALA A 144 -22.29 9.31 -15.51
N ALA A 145 -23.47 8.87 -15.09
CA ALA A 145 -24.54 8.44 -15.99
C ALA A 145 -25.40 9.60 -16.53
N HIS A 146 -25.67 10.62 -15.72
CA HIS A 146 -26.65 11.67 -16.00
C HIS A 146 -26.05 13.07 -16.07
N GLY A 147 -24.81 13.27 -15.61
CA GLY A 147 -24.17 14.59 -15.56
C GLY A 147 -24.13 15.31 -16.90
N GLY A 148 -23.90 14.58 -18.00
CA GLY A 148 -23.90 15.13 -19.36
C GLY A 148 -25.24 15.80 -19.74
N ALA A 149 -26.37 15.23 -19.32
CA ALA A 149 -27.70 15.83 -19.55
C ALA A 149 -27.90 17.13 -18.75
N HIS A 150 -27.13 17.29 -17.67
CA HIS A 150 -27.05 18.51 -16.89
C HIS A 150 -25.88 19.40 -17.34
N GLY A 151 -25.27 19.21 -18.51
CA GLY A 151 -24.16 20.05 -18.97
C GLY A 151 -22.92 20.00 -18.06
N LEU A 152 -22.69 18.84 -17.45
CA LEU A 152 -21.50 18.54 -16.65
C LEU A 152 -20.55 17.67 -17.47
N ASP A 153 -19.26 17.93 -17.33
CA ASP A 153 -18.20 17.11 -17.86
C ASP A 153 -17.93 15.97 -16.87
N THR A 154 -18.30 14.75 -17.28
CA THR A 154 -18.21 13.54 -16.47
C THR A 154 -16.82 12.90 -16.50
N GLU A 155 -15.91 13.38 -17.35
CA GLU A 155 -14.52 12.91 -17.43
C GLU A 155 -13.58 13.78 -16.58
N ARG A 156 -13.95 15.03 -16.32
CA ARG A 156 -13.21 15.98 -15.48
C ARG A 156 -13.92 16.20 -14.15
N VAL A 157 -13.86 15.18 -13.30
CA VAL A 157 -14.48 15.18 -11.97
C VAL A 157 -13.43 15.22 -10.86
N ILE A 158 -13.65 16.04 -9.85
CA ILE A 158 -12.90 16.06 -8.58
C ILE A 158 -13.86 15.59 -7.48
N PHE A 159 -13.38 14.74 -6.58
CA PHE A 159 -14.12 14.40 -5.36
C PHE A 159 -13.58 15.26 -4.23
N GLY A 160 -14.47 15.90 -3.47
CA GLY A 160 -14.04 16.71 -2.34
C GLY A 160 -15.06 16.78 -1.23
N GLY A 161 -14.59 17.30 -0.10
CA GLY A 161 -15.40 17.49 1.08
C GLY A 161 -14.57 17.89 2.29
N ASP A 162 -15.27 18.25 3.35
CA ASP A 162 -14.68 18.67 4.62
C ASP A 162 -15.02 17.71 5.76
N SER A 163 -14.09 17.51 6.70
CA SER A 163 -14.26 16.59 7.83
C SER A 163 -14.67 15.19 7.35
N VAL A 164 -15.81 14.67 7.82
CA VAL A 164 -16.39 13.40 7.33
C VAL A 164 -16.79 13.41 5.85
N GLY A 165 -17.07 14.56 5.26
CA GLY A 165 -17.26 14.72 3.82
C GLY A 165 -15.96 14.45 3.05
N GLY A 166 -14.82 14.86 3.61
CA GLY A 166 -13.49 14.48 3.14
C GLY A 166 -13.24 12.98 3.26
N THR A 167 -13.73 12.35 4.34
CA THR A 167 -13.72 10.88 4.50
C THR A 167 -14.51 10.19 3.39
N LEU A 168 -15.72 10.69 3.07
CA LEU A 168 -16.55 10.15 1.99
C LEU A 168 -15.86 10.28 0.63
N ALA A 169 -15.27 11.44 0.31
CA ALA A 169 -14.50 11.65 -0.93
C ALA A 169 -13.31 10.68 -1.04
N THR A 170 -12.62 10.44 0.07
CA THR A 170 -11.50 9.50 0.16
C THR A 170 -11.97 8.06 -0.08
N ALA A 171 -13.00 7.62 0.66
CA ALA A 171 -13.55 6.28 0.53
C ALA A 171 -14.10 6.05 -0.89
N LEU A 172 -14.75 7.04 -1.48
CA LEU A 172 -15.25 6.98 -2.85
C LEU A 172 -14.13 6.78 -3.88
N THR A 173 -12.97 7.42 -3.67
CA THR A 173 -11.79 7.23 -4.53
C THR A 173 -11.26 5.80 -4.45
N ILE A 174 -11.18 5.25 -3.23
CA ILE A 174 -10.83 3.84 -3.00
C ILE A 174 -11.83 2.91 -3.68
N ALA A 175 -13.13 3.18 -3.53
CA ALA A 175 -14.20 2.39 -4.14
C ALA A 175 -14.13 2.40 -5.67
N ALA A 176 -13.86 3.56 -6.27
CA ALA A 176 -13.69 3.70 -7.71
C ALA A 176 -12.55 2.80 -8.22
N ARG A 177 -11.41 2.78 -7.52
CA ARG A 177 -10.27 1.92 -7.87
C ARG A 177 -10.62 0.44 -7.76
N LEU A 178 -11.22 0.04 -6.64
CA LEU A 178 -11.61 -1.36 -6.40
C LEU A 178 -12.61 -1.87 -7.44
N ALA A 179 -13.44 -0.98 -7.98
CA ALA A 179 -14.41 -1.27 -9.03
C ALA A 179 -13.87 -1.10 -10.46
N GLY A 180 -12.58 -0.77 -10.65
CA GLY A 180 -11.98 -0.51 -11.97
C GLY A 180 -12.59 0.69 -12.70
N ARG A 181 -13.12 1.67 -11.96
CA ARG A 181 -13.73 2.90 -12.50
C ARG A 181 -12.67 4.00 -12.62
N THR A 182 -12.93 4.96 -13.52
CA THR A 182 -12.11 6.15 -13.70
C THR A 182 -11.90 6.88 -12.37
N GLN A 183 -10.64 7.18 -12.05
CA GLN A 183 -10.27 7.97 -10.89
C GLN A 183 -10.66 9.44 -11.08
N PRO A 184 -11.02 10.18 -10.02
CA PRO A 184 -11.18 11.63 -10.10
C PRO A 184 -9.83 12.28 -10.45
N LEU A 185 -9.84 13.53 -10.94
CA LEU A 185 -8.62 14.28 -11.23
C LEU A 185 -7.83 14.64 -9.95
N LEU A 186 -8.56 14.78 -8.84
CA LEU A 186 -8.04 15.16 -7.54
C LEU A 186 -9.00 14.68 -6.44
N GLN A 187 -8.44 14.35 -5.28
CA GLN A 187 -9.14 14.28 -4.00
C GLN A 187 -8.89 15.61 -3.26
N LEU A 188 -9.92 16.45 -3.08
CA LEU A 188 -9.82 17.70 -2.33
C LEU A 188 -10.35 17.52 -0.90
N LEU A 189 -9.44 17.35 0.06
CA LEU A 189 -9.74 16.85 1.39
C LEU A 189 -9.48 17.94 2.45
N LEU A 190 -10.54 18.53 3.01
CA LEU A 190 -10.39 19.49 4.11
C LEU A 190 -10.51 18.73 5.44
N TYR A 191 -9.41 18.69 6.20
CA TYR A 191 -9.27 18.09 7.53
C TYR A 191 -10.06 16.77 7.70
N PRO A 192 -9.76 15.74 6.88
CA PRO A 192 -10.59 14.54 6.80
C PRO A 192 -10.46 13.66 8.04
N CYS A 193 -11.57 13.02 8.44
CA CYS A 193 -11.51 11.94 9.43
C CYS A 193 -10.94 10.67 8.78
N THR A 194 -9.87 10.07 9.30
CA THR A 194 -9.23 8.91 8.63
C THR A 194 -8.92 7.71 9.50
N SER A 195 -8.80 7.86 10.82
CA SER A 195 -8.38 6.76 11.69
C SER A 195 -9.53 5.89 12.20
N ILE A 196 -9.16 4.70 12.68
CA ILE A 196 -10.05 3.73 13.32
C ILE A 196 -10.53 4.24 14.70
N ARG A 197 -9.69 5.01 15.40
CA ARG A 197 -9.86 5.43 16.80
C ARG A 197 -9.39 6.86 17.03
N GLN A 198 -10.15 7.58 17.84
CA GLN A 198 -9.89 8.98 18.18
C GLN A 198 -8.91 9.08 19.36
N ASP A 199 -7.70 8.54 19.19
CA ASP A 199 -6.70 8.34 20.25
C ASP A 199 -5.25 8.72 19.86
N SER A 200 -5.07 9.53 18.82
CA SER A 200 -3.77 10.15 18.49
C SER A 200 -3.30 11.17 19.54
N ASP A 201 -2.08 11.69 19.39
CA ASP A 201 -1.57 12.77 20.25
C ASP A 201 -2.37 14.06 20.05
N SER A 202 -2.75 14.40 18.81
CA SER A 202 -3.63 15.52 18.50
C SER A 202 -5.01 15.37 19.14
N HIS A 203 -5.60 14.17 19.11
CA HIS A 203 -6.87 13.89 19.80
C HIS A 203 -6.79 14.16 21.30
N ARG A 204 -5.66 13.81 21.94
CA ARG A 204 -5.43 14.10 23.38
C ARG A 204 -5.21 15.58 23.64
N ARG A 205 -4.37 16.24 22.84
CA ARG A 205 -3.99 17.65 23.00
C ARG A 205 -5.17 18.60 22.82
N TYR A 206 -6.03 18.32 21.84
CA TYR A 206 -7.14 19.18 21.44
C TYR A 206 -8.49 18.60 21.85
N ALA A 207 -8.52 17.77 22.91
CA ALA A 207 -9.72 17.07 23.37
C ALA A 207 -10.87 18.02 23.79
N SER A 208 -10.56 19.25 24.20
CA SER A 208 -11.51 20.27 24.65
C SER A 208 -11.02 21.67 24.26
N GLY A 209 -11.95 22.63 24.13
CA GLY A 209 -11.64 24.06 24.00
C GLY A 209 -11.15 24.53 22.63
N HIS A 210 -11.23 23.68 21.58
CA HIS A 210 -10.71 23.96 20.23
C HIS A 210 -11.76 23.69 19.14
N LEU A 211 -13.01 24.10 19.40
CA LEU A 211 -14.21 23.91 18.57
C LEU A 211 -14.66 22.44 18.41
N LEU A 212 -13.83 21.58 17.80
CA LEU A 212 -14.11 20.15 17.70
C LEU A 212 -13.56 19.42 18.92
N GLU A 213 -14.46 18.92 19.76
CA GLU A 213 -14.09 18.28 21.01
C GLU A 213 -14.26 16.76 20.97
N GLN A 214 -13.50 16.05 21.80
CA GLN A 214 -13.54 14.59 21.92
C GLN A 214 -14.95 14.09 22.26
N ARG A 215 -15.68 14.79 23.14
CA ARG A 215 -17.08 14.44 23.51
C ARG A 215 -18.03 14.51 22.31
N THR A 216 -17.84 15.50 21.44
CA THR A 216 -18.65 15.72 20.24
C THR A 216 -18.36 14.66 19.19
N LEU A 217 -17.08 14.36 18.93
CA LEU A 217 -16.68 13.27 18.03
C LEU A 217 -17.23 11.91 18.47
N GLN A 218 -17.11 11.60 19.77
CA GLN A 218 -17.61 10.34 20.31
C GLN A 218 -19.14 10.25 20.18
N TRP A 219 -19.86 11.35 20.45
CA TRP A 219 -21.31 11.42 20.28
C TRP A 219 -21.73 11.20 18.82
N MET A 220 -21.05 11.87 17.87
CA MET A 220 -21.30 11.72 16.43
C MET A 220 -21.09 10.27 15.96
N PHE A 221 -19.96 9.66 16.31
CA PHE A 221 -19.65 8.29 15.89
C PHE A 221 -20.49 7.23 16.60
N ASN A 222 -21.00 7.50 17.81
CA ASN A 222 -21.97 6.62 18.48
C ASN A 222 -23.33 6.60 17.76
N HIS A 223 -23.76 7.74 17.21
CA HIS A 223 -24.96 7.78 16.36
C HIS A 223 -24.72 7.10 15.02
N TYR A 224 -23.56 7.32 14.40
CA TYR A 224 -23.26 6.82 13.05
C TYR A 224 -22.98 5.33 12.99
N LEU A 225 -22.13 4.80 13.86
CA LEU A 225 -21.71 3.40 13.78
C LEU A 225 -22.81 2.46 14.29
N ARG A 226 -22.93 1.28 13.68
CA ARG A 226 -23.86 0.23 14.15
C ARG A 226 -23.26 -0.55 15.30
N SER A 227 -21.94 -0.78 15.22
CA SER A 227 -21.18 -1.51 16.22
C SER A 227 -19.70 -1.14 16.14
N ASP A 228 -18.93 -1.55 17.15
CA ASP A 228 -17.50 -1.25 17.22
C ASP A 228 -16.67 -1.87 16.07
N SER A 229 -17.15 -2.97 15.46
CA SER A 229 -16.45 -3.60 14.33
C SER A 229 -16.44 -2.74 13.07
N ASP A 230 -17.41 -1.83 12.91
CA ASP A 230 -17.48 -0.91 11.76
C ASP A 230 -16.24 0.01 11.70
N ARG A 231 -15.54 0.22 12.83
CA ARG A 231 -14.35 1.07 12.90
C ARG A 231 -13.16 0.54 12.09
N GLN A 232 -13.11 -0.76 11.84
CA GLN A 232 -12.05 -1.40 11.06
C GLN A 232 -12.31 -1.32 9.55
N ASP A 233 -13.49 -0.85 9.14
CA ASP A 233 -13.87 -0.74 7.73
C ASP A 233 -13.28 0.53 7.11
N TRP A 234 -12.60 0.38 5.97
CA TRP A 234 -11.95 1.49 5.28
C TRP A 234 -12.94 2.56 4.81
N ARG A 235 -14.24 2.24 4.69
CA ARG A 235 -15.30 3.21 4.37
C ARG A 235 -15.59 4.18 5.50
N PHE A 236 -15.25 3.81 6.73
CA PHE A 236 -15.29 4.70 7.90
C PHE A 236 -13.91 5.27 8.21
N ALA A 237 -12.89 4.42 8.17
CA ALA A 237 -11.50 4.76 8.51
C ALA A 237 -10.56 4.47 7.32
N PRO A 238 -10.45 5.37 6.33
CA PRO A 238 -9.57 5.19 5.17
C PRO A 238 -8.11 4.82 5.50
N LEU A 239 -7.60 5.21 6.67
CA LEU A 239 -6.27 4.81 7.15
C LEU A 239 -6.15 3.29 7.41
N ALA A 240 -7.26 2.55 7.44
CA ALA A 240 -7.29 1.09 7.55
C ALA A 240 -7.26 0.38 6.19
N ALA A 241 -7.37 1.11 5.06
CA ALA A 241 -7.34 0.50 3.73
C ALA A 241 -6.03 -0.27 3.50
N GLN A 242 -6.10 -1.48 2.94
CA GLN A 242 -4.90 -2.32 2.77
C GLN A 242 -3.94 -1.79 1.69
N ASP A 243 -4.50 -1.21 0.63
CA ASP A 243 -3.77 -0.74 -0.53
C ASP A 243 -4.36 0.59 -1.03
N LEU A 244 -3.48 1.58 -1.18
CA LEU A 244 -3.78 2.94 -1.63
C LEU A 244 -3.08 3.27 -2.96
N SER A 245 -2.42 2.31 -3.60
CA SER A 245 -1.78 2.52 -4.90
C SER A 245 -2.84 2.75 -5.98
N GLY A 246 -2.51 3.54 -7.00
CA GLY A 246 -3.41 3.83 -8.12
C GLY A 246 -4.61 4.72 -7.78
N LEU A 247 -4.63 5.36 -6.60
CA LEU A 247 -5.62 6.39 -6.30
C LEU A 247 -5.27 7.72 -6.98
N ALA A 248 -6.28 8.56 -7.18
CA ALA A 248 -6.13 9.93 -7.67
C ALA A 248 -5.17 10.76 -6.79
N PRO A 249 -4.47 11.76 -7.37
CA PRO A 249 -3.73 12.74 -6.59
C PRO A 249 -4.57 13.35 -5.47
N ALA A 250 -3.96 13.70 -4.35
CA ALA A 250 -4.65 14.27 -3.21
C ALA A 250 -4.10 15.65 -2.83
N HIS A 251 -5.00 16.56 -2.48
CA HIS A 251 -4.69 17.80 -1.78
C HIS A 251 -5.39 17.77 -0.43
N ILE A 252 -4.60 17.68 0.63
CA ILE A 252 -5.07 17.58 2.01
C ILE A 252 -4.79 18.90 2.72
N VAL A 253 -5.83 19.55 3.22
CA VAL A 253 -5.73 20.75 4.05
C VAL A 253 -5.96 20.34 5.49
N LEU A 254 -5.04 20.68 6.40
CA LEU A 254 -5.15 20.40 7.82
C LEU A 254 -5.10 21.70 8.62
N ALA A 255 -5.66 21.70 9.82
CA ALA A 255 -5.56 22.81 10.76
C ALA A 255 -4.65 22.42 11.94
N GLU A 256 -3.78 23.32 12.40
CA GLU A 256 -2.79 23.02 13.46
C GLU A 256 -3.45 22.64 14.80
N TYR A 257 -4.57 23.30 15.14
CA TYR A 257 -5.31 23.10 16.39
C TYR A 257 -6.57 22.24 16.15
N ASP A 258 -6.37 21.05 15.60
CA ASP A 258 -7.43 20.11 15.25
C ASP A 258 -7.12 18.71 15.79
N PRO A 259 -8.05 18.04 16.50
CA PRO A 259 -7.91 16.63 16.85
C PRO A 259 -7.53 15.72 15.68
N LEU A 260 -7.91 16.06 14.44
CA LEU A 260 -7.72 15.22 13.25
C LEU A 260 -6.38 15.44 12.52
N VAL A 261 -5.54 16.38 12.97
CA VAL A 261 -4.30 16.73 12.24
C VAL A 261 -3.33 15.55 12.11
N ASP A 262 -3.13 14.76 13.17
CA ASP A 262 -2.19 13.62 13.13
C ASP A 262 -2.67 12.51 12.18
N GLU A 263 -3.97 12.22 12.18
CA GLU A 263 -4.52 11.18 11.30
C GLU A 263 -4.54 11.62 9.83
N GLY A 264 -4.83 12.90 9.57
CA GLY A 264 -4.69 13.50 8.24
C GLY A 264 -3.24 13.43 7.73
N HIS A 265 -2.26 13.72 8.60
CA HIS A 265 -0.84 13.56 8.28
C HIS A 265 -0.48 12.10 8.02
N ALA A 266 -0.91 11.18 8.88
CA ALA A 266 -0.67 9.75 8.72
C ALA A 266 -1.25 9.22 7.41
N TYR A 267 -2.44 9.67 7.02
CA TYR A 267 -3.05 9.30 5.75
C TYR A 267 -2.24 9.82 4.55
N SER A 268 -1.74 11.07 4.63
CA SER A 268 -0.90 11.64 3.59
C SER A 268 0.40 10.85 3.36
N GLU A 269 1.04 10.39 4.45
CA GLU A 269 2.26 9.58 4.37
C GLU A 269 1.99 8.21 3.77
N ARG A 270 0.82 7.61 4.05
CA ARG A 270 0.41 6.35 3.40
C ARG A 270 0.15 6.53 1.91
N LEU A 271 -0.47 7.63 1.48
CA LEU A 271 -0.65 7.93 0.05
C LEU A 271 0.69 8.11 -0.67
N ARG A 272 1.60 8.90 -0.10
CA ARG A 272 2.96 9.09 -0.64
C ARG A 272 3.72 7.77 -0.74
N SER A 273 3.66 6.95 0.30
CA SER A 273 4.29 5.62 0.33
C SER A 273 3.72 4.68 -0.74
N ALA A 274 2.46 4.88 -1.14
CA ALA A 274 1.80 4.12 -2.20
C ALA A 274 2.01 4.72 -3.61
N GLY A 275 2.85 5.75 -3.75
CA GLY A 275 3.16 6.41 -5.02
C GLY A 275 2.11 7.42 -5.49
N VAL A 276 1.15 7.82 -4.64
CA VAL A 276 0.10 8.79 -4.99
C VAL A 276 0.62 10.22 -4.80
N PRO A 277 0.59 11.10 -5.82
CA PRO A 277 0.97 12.50 -5.68
C PRO A 277 0.10 13.20 -4.63
N THR A 278 0.73 13.67 -3.55
CA THR A 278 0.02 14.17 -2.37
C THR A 278 0.59 15.50 -1.87
N GLN A 279 -0.22 16.56 -2.01
CA GLN A 279 0.03 17.87 -1.41
C GLN A 279 -0.65 17.95 -0.04
N VAL A 280 0.05 18.48 0.95
CA VAL A 280 -0.48 18.70 2.31
C VAL A 280 -0.18 20.12 2.72
N ASP A 281 -1.22 20.87 3.08
CA ASP A 281 -1.11 22.22 3.60
C ASP A 281 -1.62 22.23 5.05
N ILE A 282 -0.73 22.47 6.01
CA ILE A 282 -1.09 22.59 7.43
C ILE A 282 -1.21 24.07 7.76
N HIS A 283 -2.41 24.54 8.05
CA HIS A 283 -2.70 25.92 8.38
C HIS A 283 -2.44 26.18 9.87
N ALA A 284 -1.36 26.93 10.12
CA ALA A 284 -0.94 27.32 11.46
C ALA A 284 -1.99 28.20 12.15
N GLY A 285 -2.19 27.99 13.45
CA GLY A 285 -3.13 28.77 14.27
C GLY A 285 -4.62 28.57 13.97
N MET A 286 -4.98 27.70 13.01
CA MET A 286 -6.37 27.41 12.64
C MET A 286 -6.94 26.22 13.42
N VAL A 287 -8.27 26.19 13.56
CA VAL A 287 -9.05 25.10 14.19
C VAL A 287 -9.78 24.25 13.16
N HIS A 288 -10.36 23.12 13.59
CA HIS A 288 -11.25 22.33 12.75
C HIS A 288 -12.39 23.18 12.14
N ASP A 289 -12.88 22.82 10.96
CA ASP A 289 -14.01 23.50 10.30
C ASP A 289 -13.76 24.96 9.85
N PHE A 290 -12.52 25.47 9.95
CA PHE A 290 -12.20 26.87 9.68
C PHE A 290 -12.53 27.33 8.25
N ALA A 291 -12.64 26.41 7.28
CA ALA A 291 -13.06 26.75 5.92
C ALA A 291 -14.48 27.34 5.87
N ARG A 292 -15.27 27.22 6.94
CA ARG A 292 -16.64 27.77 7.10
C ARG A 292 -16.74 28.89 8.13
N LEU A 293 -15.61 29.50 8.51
CA LEU A 293 -15.56 30.57 9.52
C LEU A 293 -15.23 31.94 8.91
N SER A 294 -15.76 32.23 7.73
CA SER A 294 -15.41 33.44 6.95
C SER A 294 -15.84 34.77 7.59
N GLN A 295 -16.72 34.75 8.59
CA GLN A 295 -17.09 35.93 9.39
C GLN A 295 -16.30 36.03 10.71
N VAL A 296 -15.47 35.04 11.00
CA VAL A 296 -14.65 34.99 12.23
C VAL A 296 -13.19 35.27 11.92
N VAL A 297 -12.67 34.70 10.82
CA VAL A 297 -11.23 34.74 10.51
C VAL A 297 -11.00 34.87 9.00
N ASP A 298 -10.13 35.80 8.60
CA ASP A 298 -9.85 36.12 7.19
C ASP A 298 -9.18 34.93 6.45
N GLU A 299 -8.44 34.10 7.18
CA GLU A 299 -7.79 32.88 6.68
C GLU A 299 -8.78 31.89 6.04
N ALA A 300 -10.06 31.93 6.43
CA ALA A 300 -11.10 31.11 5.81
C ALA A 300 -11.32 31.51 4.33
N ASP A 301 -11.40 32.81 4.03
CA ASP A 301 -11.56 33.29 2.64
C ASP A 301 -10.26 33.13 1.83
N ALA A 302 -9.11 33.29 2.48
CA ALA A 302 -7.80 33.02 1.89
C ALA A 302 -7.68 31.54 1.48
N LEU A 303 -8.10 30.61 2.35
CA LEU A 303 -8.18 29.18 2.02
C LEU A 303 -9.10 28.95 0.82
N ARG A 304 -10.31 29.51 0.82
CA ARG A 304 -11.25 29.36 -0.31
C ARG A 304 -10.66 29.82 -1.64
N SER A 305 -9.87 30.90 -1.62
CA SER A 305 -9.11 31.37 -2.79
C SER A 305 -8.04 30.37 -3.23
N ALA A 306 -7.27 29.81 -2.30
CA ALA A 306 -6.26 28.79 -2.59
C ALA A 306 -6.87 27.48 -3.13
N LEU A 307 -8.02 27.06 -2.57
CA LEU A 307 -8.78 25.92 -3.06
C LEU A 307 -9.28 26.14 -4.49
N ALA A 308 -9.79 27.34 -4.81
CA ALA A 308 -10.21 27.69 -6.16
C ALA A 308 -9.06 27.63 -7.17
N GLN A 309 -7.86 28.10 -6.78
CA GLN A 309 -6.66 27.98 -7.61
C GLN A 309 -6.26 26.51 -7.83
N THR A 310 -6.33 25.69 -6.78
CA THR A 310 -6.05 24.26 -6.85
C THR A 310 -7.02 23.55 -7.79
N LEU A 311 -8.32 23.82 -7.66
CA LEU A 311 -9.36 23.28 -8.55
C LEU A 311 -9.11 23.70 -9.99
N ALA A 312 -8.86 24.99 -10.25
CA ALA A 312 -8.58 25.50 -11.58
C ALA A 312 -7.34 24.81 -12.21
N ALA A 313 -6.27 24.64 -11.45
CA ALA A 313 -5.07 23.94 -11.90
C ALA A 313 -5.33 22.45 -12.17
N ALA A 314 -6.10 21.78 -11.31
CA ALA A 314 -6.46 20.38 -11.48
C ALA A 314 -7.33 20.16 -12.72
N PHE A 315 -8.29 21.05 -13.01
CA PHE A 315 -9.14 20.96 -14.20
C PHE A 315 -8.44 21.32 -15.52
N GLN A 316 -7.28 21.97 -15.46
CA GLN A 316 -6.41 22.21 -16.63
C GLN A 316 -5.53 21.02 -16.98
N ARG A 317 -5.32 20.09 -16.04
CA ARG A 317 -4.67 18.82 -16.38
C ARG A 317 -5.56 18.12 -17.40
N PRO A 318 -5.01 17.56 -18.50
CA PRO A 318 -5.80 16.69 -19.34
C PRO A 318 -6.47 15.68 -18.41
N ALA A 319 -7.77 15.44 -18.59
CA ALA A 319 -8.41 14.30 -17.95
C ALA A 319 -7.44 13.15 -18.14
N ALA A 320 -7.04 12.48 -17.07
CA ALA A 320 -6.24 11.28 -17.22
C ALA A 320 -7.10 10.40 -18.13
N SER A 321 -6.78 10.36 -19.43
CA SER A 321 -7.28 9.33 -20.32
C SER A 321 -7.06 8.08 -19.51
N PRO A 322 -8.06 7.20 -19.33
CA PRO A 322 -7.87 5.99 -18.55
C PRO A 322 -6.54 5.43 -19.02
N GLN A 323 -5.48 5.53 -18.19
CA GLN A 323 -4.23 4.89 -18.54
C GLN A 323 -4.70 3.45 -18.57
N PRO A 324 -4.74 2.80 -19.74
CA PRO A 324 -5.45 1.54 -19.87
C PRO A 324 -4.79 0.58 -18.91
N ASP A 325 -5.39 0.35 -17.72
CA ASP A 325 -4.77 -0.23 -16.51
C ASP A 325 -3.34 -0.67 -16.77
N VAL A 326 -2.41 0.29 -16.87
CA VAL A 326 -1.06 -0.05 -17.31
C VAL A 326 -0.39 -0.65 -16.09
N TRP A 327 -0.50 -1.97 -15.98
CA TRP A 327 0.14 -2.72 -14.92
C TRP A 327 1.65 -2.63 -15.13
N VAL A 328 2.35 -2.07 -14.14
CA VAL A 328 3.81 -1.92 -14.14
C VAL A 328 4.41 -2.99 -13.24
N PHE A 329 5.41 -3.68 -13.76
CA PHE A 329 6.17 -4.69 -13.04
C PHE A 329 7.66 -4.47 -13.25
N HIS A 330 8.43 -4.66 -12.17
CA HIS A 330 9.88 -4.52 -12.21
C HIS A 330 10.56 -5.88 -12.17
N ALA A 331 11.45 -6.13 -13.13
CA ALA A 331 12.23 -7.36 -13.23
C ALA A 331 13.73 -7.03 -13.17
N HIS A 332 14.55 -7.99 -12.73
CA HIS A 332 16.00 -7.79 -12.59
C HIS A 332 16.87 -8.89 -13.22
N PRO A 333 16.56 -9.38 -14.45
CA PRO A 333 17.40 -10.39 -15.10
C PRO A 333 18.84 -9.89 -15.24
N ASP A 334 19.79 -10.77 -14.89
CA ASP A 334 21.23 -10.48 -14.87
C ASP A 334 21.62 -9.30 -13.95
N GLY A 335 20.76 -8.97 -12.98
CA GLY A 335 20.93 -7.81 -12.11
C GLY A 335 20.68 -6.46 -12.80
N LEU A 336 20.17 -6.45 -14.03
CA LEU A 336 19.83 -5.23 -14.77
C LEU A 336 18.36 -4.87 -14.55
N PRO A 337 18.03 -3.59 -14.27
CA PRO A 337 16.65 -3.20 -14.02
C PRO A 337 15.86 -3.12 -15.32
N PHE A 338 14.69 -3.75 -15.33
CA PHE A 338 13.70 -3.68 -16.40
C PHE A 338 12.35 -3.26 -15.85
N GLU A 339 11.63 -2.47 -16.66
CA GLU A 339 10.24 -2.14 -16.43
C GLU A 339 9.39 -2.82 -17.51
N VAL A 340 8.39 -3.56 -17.04
CA VAL A 340 7.40 -4.23 -17.88
C VAL A 340 6.08 -3.50 -17.71
N ARG A 341 5.53 -3.00 -18.81
CA ARG A 341 4.22 -2.33 -18.84
C ARG A 341 3.24 -3.20 -19.60
N LEU A 342 2.11 -3.51 -18.99
CA LEU A 342 1.03 -4.28 -19.61
C LEU A 342 -0.21 -3.41 -19.67
N GLY A 343 -0.63 -3.00 -20.88
CA GLY A 343 -1.97 -2.48 -21.12
C GLY A 343 -2.97 -3.62 -21.40
N ALA A 344 -4.04 -3.35 -22.15
CA ALA A 344 -5.11 -4.34 -22.41
C ALA A 344 -4.63 -5.74 -22.86
N LYS A 345 -3.69 -5.80 -23.82
CA LYS A 345 -3.01 -7.05 -24.25
C LYS A 345 -1.56 -6.83 -24.69
N LYS A 346 -1.12 -5.56 -24.74
CA LYS A 346 0.20 -5.18 -25.22
C LYS A 346 1.12 -5.08 -24.02
N LEU A 347 2.17 -5.90 -24.02
CA LEU A 347 3.22 -5.88 -23.03
C LEU A 347 4.48 -5.28 -23.66
N THR A 348 5.09 -4.33 -22.97
CA THR A 348 6.37 -3.71 -23.39
C THR A 348 7.41 -3.91 -22.31
N VAL A 349 8.62 -4.28 -22.70
CA VAL A 349 9.77 -4.42 -21.81
C VAL A 349 10.87 -3.48 -22.25
N GLY A 350 11.41 -2.71 -21.31
CA GLY A 350 12.55 -1.82 -21.53
C GLY A 350 13.24 -1.45 -20.23
N HIS A 351 14.33 -0.69 -20.33
CA HIS A 351 14.98 -0.13 -19.15
C HIS A 351 14.14 1.02 -18.56
N PRO A 352 14.08 1.17 -17.22
CA PRO A 352 13.40 2.29 -16.59
C PRO A 352 13.88 3.63 -17.15
N GLY A 353 12.94 4.47 -17.61
CA GLY A 353 13.25 5.80 -18.13
C GLY A 353 13.90 5.86 -19.53
N ALA A 354 14.18 4.73 -20.18
CA ALA A 354 14.73 4.70 -21.53
C ALA A 354 13.62 4.56 -22.60
N LEU A 355 13.70 5.35 -23.67
CA LEU A 355 12.85 5.20 -24.86
C LEU A 355 13.52 4.34 -25.96
N GLU A 356 14.80 3.99 -25.80
CA GLU A 356 15.57 3.22 -26.78
C GLU A 356 15.60 1.72 -26.41
N ARG A 357 15.50 0.85 -27.44
CA ARG A 357 15.50 -0.62 -27.35
C ARG A 357 14.40 -1.20 -26.45
N THR A 358 13.14 -1.04 -26.84
CA THR A 358 12.00 -1.71 -26.18
C THR A 358 11.56 -2.94 -26.97
N SER A 359 11.26 -4.04 -26.29
CA SER A 359 10.66 -5.22 -26.92
C SER A 359 9.14 -5.20 -26.72
N HIS A 360 8.42 -5.58 -27.76
CA HIS A 360 6.96 -5.57 -27.79
C HIS A 360 6.38 -6.98 -27.83
N TRP A 361 5.31 -7.18 -27.08
CA TRP A 361 4.70 -8.48 -26.87
C TRP A 361 3.18 -8.37 -26.88
N THR A 362 2.52 -9.45 -27.29
CA THR A 362 1.09 -9.65 -27.16
C THR A 362 0.85 -10.74 -26.13
N LEU A 363 0.12 -10.41 -25.07
CA LEU A 363 -0.37 -11.35 -24.08
C LEU A 363 -1.78 -11.78 -24.45
N HIS A 364 -1.95 -13.06 -24.75
CA HIS A 364 -3.25 -13.68 -24.97
C HIS A 364 -3.68 -14.36 -23.67
N GLU A 365 -4.64 -13.75 -22.99
CA GLU A 365 -5.16 -14.27 -21.73
C GLU A 365 -6.17 -15.40 -21.98
N GLN A 366 -5.83 -16.61 -21.54
CA GLN A 366 -6.77 -17.73 -21.39
C GLN A 366 -6.66 -18.26 -19.95
N PRO A 367 -7.79 -18.63 -19.29
CA PRO A 367 -7.75 -19.13 -17.91
C PRO A 367 -6.76 -20.30 -17.74
N GLY A 368 -5.74 -20.10 -16.91
CA GLY A 368 -4.74 -21.11 -16.56
C GLY A 368 -3.66 -21.42 -17.62
N ALA A 369 -3.74 -20.84 -18.81
CA ALA A 369 -2.80 -21.07 -19.91
C ALA A 369 -2.57 -19.81 -20.77
N PRO A 370 -2.03 -18.71 -20.20
CA PRO A 370 -1.67 -17.54 -20.97
C PRO A 370 -0.67 -17.90 -22.10
N ARG A 371 -0.76 -17.16 -23.21
CA ARG A 371 0.22 -17.22 -24.29
C ARG A 371 0.88 -15.86 -24.47
N LEU A 372 2.20 -15.82 -24.40
CA LEU A 372 3.01 -14.63 -24.65
C LEU A 372 3.64 -14.74 -26.04
N GLU A 373 3.48 -13.71 -26.85
CA GLU A 373 3.95 -13.69 -28.23
C GLU A 373 4.78 -12.44 -28.50
N TRP A 374 6.04 -12.62 -28.90
CA TRP A 374 6.90 -11.52 -29.29
C TRP A 374 6.51 -10.97 -30.66
N THR A 375 6.43 -9.64 -30.77
CA THR A 375 6.15 -8.95 -32.03
C THR A 375 7.44 -8.33 -32.56
N ARG A 376 7.90 -8.76 -33.73
CA ARG A 376 9.06 -8.17 -34.41
C ARG A 376 8.68 -6.80 -34.96
N GLU A 377 9.29 -5.74 -34.44
CA GLU A 377 9.26 -4.39 -35.00
C GLU A 377 10.67 -4.02 -35.49
N GLY A 378 10.82 -3.73 -36.78
CA GLY A 378 12.03 -3.11 -37.35
C GLY A 378 13.36 -3.89 -37.21
N GLY A 379 13.49 -5.10 -37.76
CA GLY A 379 14.81 -5.77 -37.94
C GLY A 379 15.65 -6.05 -36.68
N GLU A 380 15.13 -5.77 -35.48
CA GLU A 380 15.83 -5.96 -34.21
C GLU A 380 15.86 -7.42 -33.75
N ASP A 381 16.97 -7.81 -33.11
CA ASP A 381 17.10 -9.08 -32.38
C ASP A 381 16.48 -8.95 -30.99
N LEU A 382 15.86 -10.01 -30.48
CA LEU A 382 15.28 -10.04 -29.13
C LEU A 382 16.34 -10.44 -28.10
N PRO A 383 16.77 -9.53 -27.19
CA PRO A 383 17.71 -9.87 -26.13
C PRO A 383 17.07 -10.83 -25.12
N GLU A 384 17.84 -11.80 -24.61
CA GLU A 384 17.34 -12.77 -23.61
C GLU A 384 16.85 -12.10 -22.32
N SER A 385 17.46 -10.99 -21.89
CA SER A 385 17.02 -10.24 -20.71
C SER A 385 15.59 -9.68 -20.85
N HIS A 386 15.23 -9.22 -22.04
CA HIS A 386 13.86 -8.77 -22.34
C HIS A 386 12.87 -9.94 -22.27
N LEU A 387 13.26 -11.09 -22.84
CA LEU A 387 12.48 -12.31 -22.78
C LEU A 387 12.25 -12.77 -21.33
N LEU A 388 13.30 -12.82 -20.52
CA LEU A 388 13.24 -13.19 -19.11
C LEU A 388 12.29 -12.29 -18.31
N ALA A 389 12.42 -10.96 -18.48
CA ALA A 389 11.55 -10.00 -17.81
C ALA A 389 10.07 -10.15 -18.24
N ALA A 390 9.80 -10.38 -19.53
CA ALA A 390 8.44 -10.59 -20.03
C ALA A 390 7.80 -11.87 -19.45
N ILE A 391 8.56 -12.97 -19.38
CA ILE A 391 8.09 -14.23 -18.78
C ILE A 391 7.82 -14.05 -17.28
N GLU A 392 8.73 -13.42 -16.53
CA GLU A 392 8.57 -13.18 -15.10
C GLU A 392 7.30 -12.36 -14.81
N ALA A 393 7.13 -11.25 -15.53
CA ALA A 393 5.96 -10.40 -15.42
C ALA A 393 4.66 -11.16 -15.73
N THR A 394 4.67 -12.02 -16.76
CA THR A 394 3.50 -12.83 -17.10
C THR A 394 3.14 -13.83 -16.00
N PHE A 395 4.12 -14.49 -15.38
CA PHE A 395 3.86 -15.37 -14.23
C PHE A 395 3.42 -14.61 -12.98
N ALA A 396 3.92 -13.40 -12.76
CA ALA A 396 3.48 -12.55 -11.66
C ALA A 396 2.03 -12.07 -11.86
N ARG A 397 1.63 -11.81 -13.11
CA ARG A 397 0.26 -11.44 -13.48
C ARG A 397 -0.73 -12.62 -13.36
N HIS A 398 -0.28 -13.83 -13.66
CA HIS A 398 -1.06 -15.06 -13.63
C HIS A 398 -0.51 -16.07 -12.61
N PRO A 399 -0.66 -15.83 -11.29
CA PRO A 399 -0.12 -16.68 -10.23
C PRO A 399 -0.70 -18.10 -10.20
N GLU A 400 -1.76 -18.40 -10.95
CA GLU A 400 -2.33 -19.73 -11.16
C GLU A 400 -1.68 -20.53 -12.31
N CYS A 401 -1.05 -19.85 -13.28
CA CYS A 401 -0.44 -20.44 -14.48
C CYS A 401 0.84 -21.27 -14.21
N LYS A 402 0.74 -22.60 -14.20
CA LYS A 402 1.93 -23.47 -14.05
C LYS A 402 2.84 -23.50 -15.29
N THR A 403 2.27 -23.27 -16.47
CA THR A 403 2.99 -23.36 -17.75
C THR A 403 2.56 -22.23 -18.68
N LEU A 404 3.53 -21.45 -19.15
CA LEU A 404 3.33 -20.35 -20.11
C LEU A 404 3.61 -20.85 -21.53
N SER A 405 2.68 -20.60 -22.46
CA SER A 405 2.98 -20.76 -23.90
C SER A 405 3.72 -19.53 -24.41
N LEU A 406 4.79 -19.73 -25.16
CA LEU A 406 5.69 -18.68 -25.62
C LEU A 406 5.92 -18.80 -27.14
N ASN A 407 5.72 -17.70 -27.86
CA ASN A 407 6.13 -17.56 -29.26
C ASN A 407 7.27 -16.52 -29.32
N ALA A 408 8.49 -16.99 -29.53
CA ALA A 408 9.69 -16.17 -29.60
C ALA A 408 10.71 -16.80 -30.59
N PRO A 409 11.65 -16.03 -31.12
CA PRO A 409 12.64 -16.54 -32.06
C PRO A 409 13.50 -17.65 -31.42
N PRO A 410 13.72 -18.81 -32.10
CA PRO A 410 14.48 -19.93 -31.54
C PRO A 410 15.88 -19.55 -31.04
N GLU A 411 16.54 -18.60 -31.70
CA GLU A 411 17.86 -18.07 -31.33
C GLU A 411 17.88 -17.43 -29.93
N SER A 412 16.78 -16.81 -29.50
CA SER A 412 16.63 -16.21 -28.17
C SER A 412 16.31 -17.26 -27.08
N LEU A 413 16.01 -18.51 -27.47
CA LEU A 413 15.60 -19.60 -26.57
C LEU A 413 16.72 -20.60 -26.26
N VAL A 414 17.84 -20.56 -26.99
CA VAL A 414 18.91 -21.60 -26.93
C VAL A 414 19.36 -21.87 -25.49
N ARG A 415 19.75 -20.83 -24.74
CA ARG A 415 20.22 -21.03 -23.35
C ARG A 415 19.14 -21.54 -22.42
N LEU A 416 17.88 -21.12 -22.63
CA LEU A 416 16.76 -21.57 -21.82
C LEU A 416 16.39 -23.04 -22.11
N LEU A 417 16.63 -23.50 -23.33
CA LEU A 417 16.54 -24.92 -23.70
C LEU A 417 17.66 -25.73 -23.05
N ASP A 418 18.90 -25.25 -23.10
CA ASP A 418 20.07 -25.94 -22.54
C ASP A 418 19.93 -26.18 -21.03
N VAL A 419 19.33 -25.22 -20.31
CA VAL A 419 19.07 -25.33 -18.86
C VAL A 419 17.73 -26.00 -18.52
N GLY A 420 16.95 -26.42 -19.53
CA GLY A 420 15.67 -27.09 -19.36
C GLY A 420 14.52 -26.22 -18.83
N ALA A 421 14.66 -24.88 -18.88
CA ALA A 421 13.59 -23.96 -18.48
C ALA A 421 12.50 -23.83 -19.56
N VAL A 422 12.86 -24.11 -20.81
CA VAL A 422 11.97 -24.05 -21.97
C VAL A 422 11.94 -25.40 -22.67
N GLN A 423 10.76 -25.81 -23.12
CA GLN A 423 10.58 -26.94 -24.03
C GLN A 423 10.07 -26.43 -25.38
N LEU A 424 10.74 -26.79 -26.47
CA LEU A 424 10.28 -26.49 -27.82
C LEU A 424 9.20 -27.47 -28.27
N HIS A 425 8.16 -26.92 -28.86
CA HIS A 425 7.15 -27.63 -29.66
C HIS A 425 7.37 -27.29 -31.15
N SER A 426 6.48 -27.72 -32.04
CA SER A 426 6.57 -27.41 -33.47
C SER A 426 6.48 -25.89 -33.77
N ASN A 427 7.12 -25.42 -34.85
CA ASN A 427 6.96 -24.07 -35.45
C ASN A 427 7.07 -22.88 -34.45
N ALA A 428 8.21 -22.73 -33.78
CA ALA A 428 8.53 -21.59 -32.89
C ALA A 428 7.64 -21.41 -31.65
N HIS A 429 6.72 -22.36 -31.38
CA HIS A 429 6.04 -22.46 -30.11
C HIS A 429 6.92 -23.16 -29.07
N ALA A 430 7.03 -22.54 -27.91
CA ALA A 430 7.73 -23.05 -26.76
C ALA A 430 6.79 -23.05 -25.54
N SER A 431 7.06 -23.90 -24.56
CA SER A 431 6.42 -23.82 -23.24
C SER A 431 7.45 -23.59 -22.17
N VAL A 432 7.15 -22.69 -21.24
CA VAL A 432 7.97 -22.39 -20.07
C VAL A 432 7.28 -22.96 -18.84
N ALA A 433 7.91 -23.91 -18.14
CA ALA A 433 7.41 -24.39 -16.87
C ALA A 433 7.80 -23.40 -15.77
N ARG A 434 6.83 -22.92 -14.98
CA ARG A 434 7.10 -21.98 -13.89
C ARG A 434 8.13 -22.52 -12.90
N GLU A 435 7.98 -23.80 -12.56
CA GLU A 435 8.86 -24.52 -11.64
C GLU A 435 10.32 -24.45 -12.09
N ALA A 436 10.59 -24.67 -13.37
CA ALA A 436 11.93 -24.62 -13.95
C ALA A 436 12.44 -23.17 -14.08
N PHE A 437 11.57 -22.26 -14.52
CA PHE A 437 11.88 -20.84 -14.67
C PHE A 437 12.33 -20.19 -13.35
N TRP A 438 11.61 -20.47 -12.26
CA TRP A 438 11.96 -19.92 -10.94
C TRP A 438 13.27 -20.48 -10.40
N GLN A 439 13.78 -21.60 -10.92
CA GLN A 439 15.07 -22.15 -10.51
C GLN A 439 16.27 -21.49 -11.21
N LEU A 440 16.06 -20.58 -12.17
CA LEU A 440 17.13 -19.89 -12.89
C LEU A 440 17.79 -18.81 -12.02
N PRO A 441 19.06 -18.96 -11.60
CA PRO A 441 19.68 -18.00 -10.67
C PRO A 441 19.82 -16.59 -11.26
N ARG A 442 20.00 -16.47 -12.58
CA ARG A 442 20.19 -15.20 -13.30
C ARG A 442 19.02 -14.22 -13.18
N LEU A 443 17.81 -14.67 -12.86
CA LEU A 443 16.66 -13.78 -12.63
C LEU A 443 16.75 -13.07 -11.27
N TRP A 444 17.39 -13.71 -10.31
CA TRP A 444 17.29 -13.35 -8.90
C TRP A 444 18.63 -12.96 -8.29
N GLN A 445 19.74 -13.29 -8.94
CA GLN A 445 21.10 -13.01 -8.47
C GLN A 445 21.82 -12.10 -9.46
N ARG A 446 22.48 -11.05 -8.96
CA ARG A 446 23.26 -10.14 -9.82
C ARG A 446 24.51 -10.79 -10.43
N LYS A 447 25.11 -11.72 -9.69
CA LYS A 447 26.31 -12.45 -10.09
C LYS A 447 26.13 -13.92 -9.73
N PRO A 448 25.32 -14.66 -10.50
CA PRO A 448 25.07 -16.05 -10.22
C PRO A 448 26.36 -16.85 -10.34
N ARG A 449 26.52 -17.79 -9.41
CA ARG A 449 27.72 -18.62 -9.33
C ARG A 449 27.56 -19.81 -10.24
N GLU A 450 28.66 -20.21 -10.88
CA GLU A 450 28.73 -21.54 -11.45
C GLU A 450 28.69 -22.59 -10.32
N PRO A 451 28.04 -23.75 -10.52
CA PRO A 451 28.13 -24.85 -9.58
C PRO A 451 29.59 -25.19 -9.29
N PHE A 452 30.00 -25.06 -8.02
CA PHE A 452 31.40 -25.27 -7.65
C PHE A 452 31.78 -26.75 -7.65
N VAL A 453 33.02 -27.03 -8.07
CA VAL A 453 33.59 -28.39 -8.12
C VAL A 453 33.54 -29.04 -6.74
N GLN A 454 33.00 -30.26 -6.69
CA GLN A 454 32.84 -30.99 -5.44
C GLN A 454 34.17 -31.60 -5.01
N ARG A 455 34.81 -30.96 -4.03
CA ARG A 455 35.97 -31.48 -3.30
C ARG A 455 35.59 -31.61 -1.83
N TYR A 456 36.13 -32.61 -1.15
CA TYR A 456 35.85 -32.83 0.26
C TYR A 456 36.98 -32.36 1.15
N THR A 457 36.62 -31.88 2.33
CA THR A 457 37.52 -31.56 3.43
C THR A 457 37.01 -32.17 4.73
N LEU A 458 37.86 -32.19 5.75
CA LEU A 458 37.52 -32.62 7.11
C LEU A 458 37.76 -31.44 8.05
N SER A 459 36.71 -30.96 8.70
CA SER A 459 36.80 -29.95 9.75
C SER A 459 35.97 -30.38 10.94
N GLN A 460 36.44 -30.13 12.17
CA GLN A 460 35.73 -30.50 13.42
C GLN A 460 35.26 -31.98 13.44
N GLY A 461 36.06 -32.89 12.86
CA GLY A 461 35.73 -34.32 12.76
C GLY A 461 34.63 -34.69 11.76
N LYS A 462 34.12 -33.74 10.97
CA LYS A 462 33.05 -33.97 9.97
C LYS A 462 33.59 -33.82 8.55
N ARG A 463 33.29 -34.81 7.70
CA ARG A 463 33.58 -34.76 6.27
C ARG A 463 32.47 -34.01 5.55
N HIS A 464 32.81 -32.94 4.84
CA HIS A 464 31.86 -32.12 4.09
C HIS A 464 32.51 -31.54 2.81
N PRO A 465 31.72 -31.05 1.85
CA PRO A 465 32.26 -30.35 0.70
C PRO A 465 33.05 -29.10 1.13
N LEU A 466 34.15 -28.82 0.44
CA LEU A 466 34.86 -27.56 0.52
C LEU A 466 33.90 -26.46 0.05
N ARG A 467 33.59 -25.51 0.93
CA ARG A 467 32.63 -24.44 0.66
C ARG A 467 33.23 -23.39 -0.28
N PRO A 468 32.43 -22.77 -1.15
CA PRO A 468 32.91 -21.71 -2.02
C PRO A 468 33.32 -20.47 -1.21
N ALA A 469 34.07 -19.57 -1.83
CA ALA A 469 34.33 -18.25 -1.25
C ALA A 469 33.00 -17.52 -0.95
N LYS A 470 32.99 -16.64 0.05
CA LYS A 470 31.78 -15.87 0.37
C LYS A 470 31.40 -14.90 -0.74
N PRO A 471 30.10 -14.69 -0.99
CA PRO A 471 29.67 -13.71 -1.98
C PRO A 471 29.92 -12.30 -1.45
N ALA A 472 29.79 -11.30 -2.32
CA ALA A 472 29.89 -9.90 -1.96
C ALA A 472 28.81 -9.09 -2.69
N GLY A 473 28.20 -8.13 -1.98
CA GLY A 473 27.14 -7.27 -2.48
C GLY A 473 25.77 -7.95 -2.45
N THR A 474 24.89 -7.53 -3.35
CA THR A 474 23.53 -8.08 -3.49
C THR A 474 23.57 -9.50 -4.04
N VAL A 475 23.15 -10.46 -3.21
CA VAL A 475 23.13 -11.89 -3.55
C VAL A 475 21.76 -12.36 -4.03
N TYR A 476 20.71 -11.60 -3.72
CA TYR A 476 19.34 -11.89 -4.14
C TYR A 476 18.56 -10.59 -4.32
N GLN A 477 17.74 -10.53 -5.37
CA GLN A 477 16.87 -9.40 -5.70
C GLN A 477 15.58 -9.92 -6.32
N ARG A 478 14.43 -9.45 -5.82
CA ARG A 478 13.10 -9.85 -6.31
C ARG A 478 12.10 -8.72 -6.09
N HIS A 479 11.29 -8.43 -7.10
CA HIS A 479 10.12 -7.56 -6.93
C HIS A 479 8.97 -8.32 -6.27
N ILE A 480 8.30 -7.69 -5.30
CA ILE A 480 7.20 -8.27 -4.54
C ILE A 480 5.89 -7.59 -4.97
N PRO A 481 5.05 -8.23 -5.82
CA PRO A 481 3.91 -7.57 -6.45
C PRO A 481 2.88 -7.00 -5.47
N TRP A 482 2.60 -7.71 -4.38
CA TRP A 482 1.60 -7.27 -3.39
C TRP A 482 2.11 -6.20 -2.42
N LEU A 483 3.40 -5.89 -2.44
CA LEU A 483 3.97 -4.75 -1.72
C LEU A 483 4.32 -3.60 -2.67
N SER A 484 4.43 -3.87 -3.98
CA SER A 484 5.04 -2.98 -4.96
C SER A 484 6.45 -2.51 -4.57
N GLN A 485 7.20 -3.38 -3.89
CA GLN A 485 8.56 -3.10 -3.40
C GLN A 485 9.56 -4.13 -3.91
N THR A 486 10.82 -3.74 -4.03
CA THR A 486 11.93 -4.64 -4.36
C THR A 486 12.63 -5.12 -3.09
N LEU A 487 12.58 -6.44 -2.85
CA LEU A 487 13.33 -7.10 -1.79
C LEU A 487 14.75 -7.42 -2.28
N THR A 488 15.76 -7.05 -1.49
CA THR A 488 17.14 -7.53 -1.68
C THR A 488 17.67 -8.23 -0.43
N PHE A 489 18.59 -9.17 -0.64
CA PHE A 489 19.51 -9.62 0.40
C PHE A 489 20.93 -9.24 -0.02
N ASP A 490 21.60 -8.46 0.82
CA ASP A 490 22.97 -8.00 0.62
C ASP A 490 23.88 -8.65 1.64
N THR A 491 25.10 -9.02 1.25
CA THR A 491 26.13 -9.36 2.25
C THR A 491 26.40 -8.17 3.16
N VAL A 492 26.61 -8.44 4.45
CA VAL A 492 26.92 -7.40 5.43
C VAL A 492 28.14 -6.60 5.00
N ASP A 493 27.98 -5.28 4.98
CA ASP A 493 29.06 -4.32 4.97
C ASP A 493 29.17 -3.78 6.39
N ILE A 494 30.23 -4.15 7.11
CA ILE A 494 30.35 -3.87 8.54
C ILE A 494 30.34 -2.37 8.80
N GLU A 495 30.99 -1.55 7.97
CA GLU A 495 31.02 -0.11 8.19
C GLU A 495 29.65 0.52 7.96
N ARG A 496 28.93 0.07 6.93
CA ARG A 496 27.59 0.57 6.61
C ARG A 496 26.53 0.09 7.59
N ASP A 497 26.58 -1.18 8.00
CA ASP A 497 25.45 -1.87 8.62
C ASP A 497 25.57 -1.96 10.15
N LEU A 498 26.77 -1.80 10.72
CA LEU A 498 27.01 -1.93 12.17
C LEU A 498 26.11 -1.05 13.04
N PRO A 499 25.88 0.26 12.74
CA PRO A 499 25.00 1.09 13.58
C PRO A 499 23.56 0.56 13.63
N THR A 500 23.03 0.13 12.48
CA THR A 500 21.68 -0.43 12.35
C THR A 500 21.58 -1.77 13.05
N PHE A 501 22.55 -2.66 12.84
CA PHE A 501 22.64 -3.95 13.51
C PHE A 501 22.70 -3.81 15.03
N ASN A 502 23.53 -2.89 15.54
CA ASN A 502 23.66 -2.65 16.98
C ASN A 502 22.35 -2.16 17.59
N ARG A 503 21.65 -1.22 16.92
CA ARG A 503 20.33 -0.78 17.38
C ARG A 503 19.33 -1.94 17.43
N TRP A 504 19.31 -2.79 16.41
CA TRP A 504 18.39 -3.93 16.37
C TRP A 504 18.69 -4.96 17.45
N MET A 505 19.96 -5.29 17.70
CA MET A 505 20.34 -6.25 18.74
C MET A 505 20.00 -5.77 20.16
N ASN A 506 19.94 -4.46 20.36
CA ASN A 506 19.53 -3.85 21.63
C ASN A 506 18.02 -3.58 21.74
N ASP A 507 17.23 -3.86 20.69
CA ASP A 507 15.77 -3.81 20.78
C ASP A 507 15.26 -4.92 21.73
N PRO A 508 14.40 -4.62 22.73
CA PRO A 508 13.96 -5.60 23.71
C PRO A 508 13.29 -6.84 23.12
N VAL A 509 12.59 -6.71 21.98
CA VAL A 509 11.92 -7.84 21.31
C VAL A 509 12.95 -8.73 20.62
N VAL A 510 13.94 -8.14 19.95
CA VAL A 510 15.03 -8.89 19.30
C VAL A 510 15.90 -9.57 20.34
N ALA A 511 16.32 -8.82 21.36
CA ALA A 511 17.19 -9.31 22.42
C ALA A 511 16.59 -10.51 23.18
N HIS A 512 15.26 -10.55 23.34
CA HIS A 512 14.58 -11.70 23.94
C HIS A 512 14.82 -13.02 23.19
N PHE A 513 15.03 -12.97 21.86
CA PHE A 513 15.22 -14.17 21.05
C PHE A 513 16.67 -14.45 20.67
N TRP A 514 17.48 -13.40 20.50
CA TRP A 514 18.87 -13.52 20.06
C TRP A 514 19.87 -13.46 21.20
N GLU A 515 19.55 -12.81 22.33
CA GLU A 515 20.41 -12.71 23.52
C GLU A 515 21.81 -12.09 23.26
N GLU A 516 21.99 -11.39 22.14
CA GLU A 516 23.24 -10.74 21.70
C GLU A 516 23.24 -9.22 21.98
N GLN A 517 22.75 -8.78 23.14
CA GLN A 517 22.83 -7.36 23.52
C GLN A 517 24.29 -6.92 23.72
N GLY A 518 24.62 -5.68 23.37
CA GLY A 518 25.99 -5.21 23.50
C GLY A 518 26.27 -3.84 22.89
N ASP A 519 27.50 -3.37 23.07
CA ASP A 519 28.00 -2.15 22.46
C ASP A 519 28.48 -2.36 21.01
N LEU A 520 28.86 -1.28 20.34
CA LEU A 520 29.33 -1.31 18.95
C LEU A 520 30.60 -2.14 18.77
N ILE A 521 31.47 -2.24 19.78
CA ILE A 521 32.72 -3.01 19.70
C ILE A 521 32.41 -4.50 19.75
N GLN A 522 31.52 -4.91 20.66
CA GLN A 522 31.04 -6.28 20.77
C GLN A 522 30.36 -6.72 19.47
N HIS A 523 29.47 -5.90 18.91
CA HIS A 523 28.78 -6.23 17.65
C HIS A 523 29.67 -6.19 16.42
N ARG A 524 30.67 -5.31 16.37
CA ARG A 524 31.70 -5.37 15.33
C ARG A 524 32.45 -6.69 15.38
N THR A 525 32.91 -7.08 16.57
CA THR A 525 33.62 -8.36 16.78
C THR A 525 32.74 -9.54 16.35
N TYR A 526 31.45 -9.51 16.66
CA TYR A 526 30.47 -10.50 16.22
C TYR A 526 30.41 -10.59 14.69
N LEU A 527 30.19 -9.46 14.00
CA LEU A 527 30.08 -9.43 12.54
C LEU A 527 31.39 -9.82 11.85
N GLU A 528 32.54 -9.47 12.42
CA GLU A 528 33.86 -9.88 11.93
C GLU A 528 34.06 -11.40 12.07
N ALA A 529 33.62 -11.99 13.18
CA ALA A 529 33.65 -13.45 13.38
C ALA A 529 32.74 -14.17 12.38
N ILE A 530 31.50 -13.68 12.17
CA ILE A 530 30.59 -14.19 11.14
C ILE A 530 31.21 -14.04 9.75
N ASN A 531 31.90 -12.93 9.46
CA ASN A 531 32.56 -12.72 8.18
C ASN A 531 33.76 -13.67 7.96
N ALA A 532 34.50 -14.02 9.01
CA ALA A 532 35.62 -14.96 8.95
C ALA A 532 35.20 -16.43 8.83
N ASP A 533 34.04 -16.83 9.36
CA ASP A 533 33.62 -18.23 9.40
C ASP A 533 33.07 -18.73 8.03
N PRO A 534 33.74 -19.66 7.32
CA PRO A 534 33.32 -20.11 5.99
C PRO A 534 31.97 -20.87 5.97
N ARG A 535 31.44 -21.25 7.14
CA ARG A 535 30.21 -22.04 7.27
C ARG A 535 28.93 -21.20 7.19
N VAL A 536 29.04 -19.90 7.48
CA VAL A 536 27.92 -18.97 7.60
C VAL A 536 28.14 -17.71 6.77
N THR A 537 27.07 -17.12 6.26
CA THR A 537 27.10 -15.82 5.58
C THR A 537 26.07 -14.91 6.23
N GLY A 538 26.51 -13.76 6.73
CA GLY A 538 25.62 -12.71 7.23
C GLY A 538 25.05 -11.90 6.07
N LEU A 539 23.74 -11.67 6.10
CA LEU A 539 23.01 -10.87 5.11
C LEU A 539 22.15 -9.80 5.80
N ILE A 540 21.95 -8.69 5.11
CA ILE A 540 20.95 -7.66 5.44
C ILE A 540 19.84 -7.74 4.41
N GLY A 541 18.61 -7.92 4.89
CA GLY A 541 17.41 -7.80 4.07
C GLY A 541 17.01 -6.34 3.90
N ARG A 542 16.65 -5.95 2.67
CA ARG A 542 16.18 -4.58 2.37
C ARG A 542 14.93 -4.57 1.51
N PHE A 543 14.05 -3.59 1.75
CA PHE A 543 12.98 -3.22 0.81
C PHE A 543 13.29 -1.85 0.23
N ASP A 544 13.41 -1.75 -1.10
CA ASP A 544 13.76 -0.52 -1.82
C ASP A 544 15.01 0.20 -1.27
N GLY A 545 16.00 -0.59 -0.82
CA GLY A 545 17.25 -0.09 -0.26
C GLY A 545 17.23 0.16 1.26
N GLU A 546 16.08 0.12 1.90
CA GLU A 546 15.95 0.26 3.34
C GLU A 546 16.15 -1.07 4.07
N ALA A 547 17.11 -1.12 5.00
CA ALA A 547 17.38 -2.30 5.83
C ALA A 547 16.23 -2.61 6.81
N PHE A 548 15.81 -3.87 6.88
CA PHE A 548 14.73 -4.29 7.80
C PHE A 548 15.10 -5.42 8.76
N GLY A 549 16.07 -6.27 8.38
CA GLY A 549 16.41 -7.45 9.15
C GLY A 549 17.80 -7.98 8.84
N TYR A 550 18.33 -8.75 9.78
CA TYR A 550 19.60 -9.44 9.68
C TYR A 550 19.38 -10.95 9.59
N PHE A 551 20.14 -11.60 8.75
CA PHE A 551 20.02 -13.02 8.43
C PHE A 551 21.38 -13.70 8.49
N GLU A 552 21.41 -14.91 9.02
CA GLU A 552 22.58 -15.80 8.95
C GLU A 552 22.20 -17.03 8.16
N VAL A 553 22.81 -17.21 6.98
CA VAL A 553 22.60 -18.41 6.17
C VAL A 553 23.77 -19.37 6.33
N TYR A 554 23.50 -20.64 6.61
CA TYR A 554 24.54 -21.60 6.99
C TYR A 554 24.44 -22.92 6.24
N TRP A 555 25.57 -23.65 6.22
CA TRP A 555 25.63 -25.03 5.77
C TRP A 555 25.27 -25.97 6.94
N ALA A 556 24.13 -26.66 6.83
CA ALA A 556 23.54 -27.41 7.93
C ALA A 556 24.45 -28.50 8.49
N LYS A 557 25.26 -29.15 7.65
CA LYS A 557 26.17 -30.24 8.05
C LYS A 557 27.27 -29.79 9.02
N GLU A 558 27.70 -28.54 8.92
CA GLU A 558 28.73 -27.95 9.78
C GLU A 558 28.15 -27.11 10.92
N ASP A 559 26.83 -26.96 10.96
CA ASP A 559 26.10 -26.21 11.97
C ASP A 559 25.77 -27.06 13.22
N ARG A 560 25.36 -26.40 14.30
CA ARG A 560 24.89 -27.00 15.55
C ARG A 560 23.64 -27.86 15.38
N ILE A 561 22.85 -27.69 14.32
CA ILE A 561 21.67 -28.51 14.03
C ILE A 561 22.03 -29.93 13.54
N ALA A 562 23.22 -30.11 12.96
CA ALA A 562 23.64 -31.37 12.32
C ALA A 562 23.54 -32.65 13.17
N PRO A 563 23.72 -32.65 14.51
CA PRO A 563 23.50 -33.85 15.31
C PRO A 563 22.02 -34.25 15.43
N PHE A 564 21.10 -33.31 15.18
CA PHE A 564 19.67 -33.49 15.37
C PHE A 564 18.93 -33.75 14.05
N CYS A 565 19.55 -33.43 12.92
CA CYS A 565 19.05 -33.76 11.59
C CYS A 565 20.13 -34.49 10.79
N GLU A 566 19.76 -35.53 10.03
CA GLU A 566 20.68 -36.12 9.06
C GLU A 566 20.88 -35.14 7.90
N ALA A 567 21.82 -34.21 8.09
CA ALA A 567 22.12 -33.12 7.18
C ALA A 567 22.93 -33.63 5.98
N GLY A 568 22.36 -33.43 4.79
CA GLY A 568 23.04 -33.65 3.52
C GLY A 568 24.25 -32.72 3.32
N ASP A 569 25.08 -33.06 2.34
CA ASP A 569 26.30 -32.31 2.02
C ASP A 569 26.03 -30.85 1.63
N HIS A 570 24.86 -30.56 1.05
CA HIS A 570 24.47 -29.24 0.56
C HIS A 570 23.24 -28.69 1.29
N ASP A 571 22.79 -29.33 2.37
CA ASP A 571 21.64 -28.83 3.12
C ASP A 571 21.98 -27.46 3.74
N ARG A 572 21.01 -26.54 3.65
CA ARG A 572 21.16 -25.16 4.12
C ARG A 572 20.23 -24.87 5.29
N GLY A 573 20.49 -23.80 6.00
CA GLY A 573 19.59 -23.25 6.99
C GLY A 573 19.72 -21.75 7.08
N TRP A 574 18.81 -21.13 7.83
CA TRP A 574 18.89 -19.71 8.12
C TRP A 574 18.37 -19.37 9.51
N HIS A 575 18.97 -18.35 10.11
CA HIS A 575 18.41 -17.60 11.25
C HIS A 575 18.09 -16.19 10.78
N ALA A 576 17.10 -15.56 11.42
CA ALA A 576 16.68 -14.22 11.07
C ALA A 576 16.25 -13.44 12.31
N LEU A 577 16.47 -12.13 12.26
CA LEU A 577 15.79 -11.14 13.09
C LEU A 577 15.21 -10.05 12.21
N VAL A 578 14.02 -9.57 12.58
CA VAL A 578 13.38 -8.41 11.96
C VAL A 578 13.48 -7.25 12.93
N GLY A 579 14.52 -6.44 12.73
CA GLY A 579 14.84 -5.32 13.60
C GLY A 579 13.87 -4.16 13.45
N GLU A 580 13.43 -3.88 12.22
CA GLU A 580 12.50 -2.80 11.96
C GLU A 580 11.04 -3.20 12.17
N ALA A 581 10.36 -2.51 13.09
CA ALA A 581 8.99 -2.82 13.46
C ALA A 581 8.00 -2.67 12.29
N ARG A 582 8.21 -1.70 11.39
CA ARG A 582 7.31 -1.43 10.25
C ARG A 582 7.30 -2.53 9.19
N PHE A 583 8.35 -3.34 9.12
CA PHE A 583 8.44 -4.50 8.22
C PHE A 583 8.05 -5.81 8.90
N ARG A 584 7.42 -5.74 10.08
CA ARG A 584 6.78 -6.88 10.74
C ARG A 584 5.35 -7.03 10.22
N GLY A 585 4.79 -8.24 10.35
CA GLY A 585 3.42 -8.54 9.95
C GLY A 585 3.31 -9.43 8.72
N LYS A 586 2.08 -9.86 8.43
CA LYS A 586 1.79 -10.88 7.41
C LYS A 586 2.35 -10.52 6.02
N PRO A 587 2.12 -9.31 5.45
CA PRO A 587 2.54 -9.01 4.07
C PRO A 587 4.05 -9.10 3.84
N PHE A 588 4.84 -8.62 4.81
CA PHE A 588 6.31 -8.67 4.76
C PHE A 588 6.84 -10.06 5.06
N LEU A 589 6.25 -10.76 6.03
CA LEU A 589 6.63 -12.12 6.36
C LEU A 589 6.44 -13.07 5.17
N THR A 590 5.33 -12.94 4.43
CA THR A 590 5.10 -13.71 3.19
C THR A 590 6.00 -13.28 2.04
N ALA A 591 6.68 -12.13 2.14
CA ALA A 591 7.64 -11.66 1.14
C ALA A 591 9.06 -12.18 1.41
N TRP A 592 9.61 -11.95 2.60
CA TRP A 592 11.01 -12.26 2.87
C TRP A 592 11.26 -13.75 3.16
N MET A 593 10.34 -14.45 3.84
CA MET A 593 10.59 -15.82 4.30
C MET A 593 10.63 -16.85 3.16
N PRO A 594 9.71 -16.82 2.17
CA PRO A 594 9.88 -17.62 0.97
C PRO A 594 11.08 -17.17 0.14
N SER A 595 11.42 -15.87 0.14
CA SER A 595 12.53 -15.34 -0.67
C SER A 595 13.90 -15.76 -0.14
N ILE A 596 14.12 -15.82 1.19
CA ILE A 596 15.37 -16.36 1.73
C ILE A 596 15.48 -17.86 1.45
N SER A 597 14.37 -18.59 1.53
CA SER A 597 14.33 -20.02 1.19
C SER A 597 14.65 -20.23 -0.29
N HIS A 598 14.07 -19.40 -1.15
CA HIS A 598 14.33 -19.40 -2.58
C HIS A 598 15.81 -19.18 -2.89
N TYR A 599 16.40 -18.11 -2.31
CA TYR A 599 17.83 -17.82 -2.44
C TYR A 599 18.69 -19.04 -2.11
N LEU A 600 18.45 -19.72 -0.99
CA LEU A 600 19.24 -20.88 -0.59
C LEU A 600 19.13 -22.06 -1.57
N PHE A 601 17.97 -22.25 -2.18
CA PHE A 601 17.82 -23.28 -3.21
C PHE A 601 18.53 -22.91 -4.52
N ILE A 602 18.53 -21.64 -4.93
CA ILE A 602 19.12 -21.24 -6.23
C ILE A 602 20.61 -20.89 -6.15
N ASP A 603 21.16 -20.63 -4.96
CA ASP A 603 22.60 -20.39 -4.74
C ASP A 603 23.46 -21.63 -5.06
N ASP A 604 22.93 -22.83 -4.82
CA ASP A 604 23.51 -24.09 -5.27
C ASP A 604 22.38 -25.08 -5.61
N CYS A 605 22.31 -25.50 -6.87
CA CYS A 605 21.28 -26.43 -7.35
C CYS A 605 21.28 -27.79 -6.64
N ARG A 606 22.39 -28.17 -6.00
CA ARG A 606 22.50 -29.40 -5.18
C ARG A 606 21.84 -29.26 -3.81
N THR A 607 21.46 -28.06 -3.39
CA THR A 607 20.66 -27.85 -2.18
C THR A 607 19.27 -28.44 -2.39
N GLN A 608 19.01 -29.60 -1.77
CA GLN A 608 17.72 -30.29 -1.85
C GLN A 608 16.83 -30.05 -0.62
N ARG A 609 17.42 -29.61 0.50
CA ARG A 609 16.72 -29.41 1.76
C ARG A 609 17.20 -28.15 2.46
N ILE A 610 16.24 -27.43 3.04
CA ILE A 610 16.50 -26.37 4.02
C ILE A 610 16.00 -26.85 5.37
N VAL A 611 16.82 -26.70 6.40
CA VAL A 611 16.50 -27.06 7.78
C VAL A 611 16.56 -25.84 8.68
N ILE A 612 15.66 -25.78 9.66
CA ILE A 612 15.55 -24.67 10.62
C ILE A 612 15.19 -25.19 12.01
N GLU A 613 15.49 -24.39 13.03
CA GLU A 613 15.30 -24.77 14.45
C GLU A 613 14.62 -23.68 15.32
N PRO A 614 13.39 -23.21 14.99
CA PRO A 614 12.67 -22.27 15.84
C PRO A 614 12.43 -22.83 17.25
N ARG A 615 12.22 -21.96 18.24
CA ARG A 615 11.81 -22.39 19.59
C ARG A 615 10.45 -23.10 19.51
N ALA A 616 10.32 -24.24 20.18
CA ALA A 616 9.11 -25.07 20.15
C ALA A 616 7.87 -24.37 20.73
N ASP A 617 8.08 -23.41 21.64
CA ASP A 617 7.02 -22.58 22.24
C ASP A 617 6.57 -21.40 21.35
N ASN A 618 7.29 -21.09 20.27
CA ASN A 618 6.97 -19.98 19.37
C ASN A 618 5.91 -20.39 18.32
N ARG A 619 4.66 -20.58 18.77
CA ARG A 619 3.53 -21.00 17.93
C ARG A 619 3.29 -20.09 16.73
N LYS A 620 3.53 -18.77 16.87
CA LYS A 620 3.36 -17.80 15.78
C LYS A 620 4.36 -18.04 14.65
N MET A 621 5.63 -18.29 15.00
CA MET A 621 6.67 -18.63 14.04
C MET A 621 6.39 -19.99 13.39
N ILE A 622 6.05 -21.01 14.18
CA ILE A 622 5.73 -22.36 13.67
C ILE A 622 4.59 -22.33 12.66
N ASN A 623 3.51 -21.61 12.96
CA ASN A 623 2.39 -21.46 12.03
C ASN A 623 2.79 -20.74 10.74
N SER A 624 3.64 -19.72 10.85
CA SER A 624 4.17 -18.97 9.69
C SER A 624 5.04 -19.85 8.79
N LEU A 625 5.90 -20.66 9.40
CA LEU A 625 6.76 -21.63 8.71
C LEU A 625 5.95 -22.70 7.99
N GLY A 626 4.91 -23.24 8.64
CA GLY A 626 4.00 -24.21 8.02
C GLY A 626 3.32 -23.66 6.76
N ARG A 627 2.91 -22.37 6.78
CA ARG A 627 2.35 -21.68 5.61
C ARG A 627 3.37 -21.46 4.48
N CYS A 628 4.65 -21.45 4.80
CA CYS A 628 5.76 -21.38 3.84
C CYS A 628 6.27 -22.79 3.45
N GLY A 629 5.54 -23.85 3.80
CA GLY A 629 5.81 -25.25 3.42
C GLY A 629 6.82 -26.00 4.28
N TYR A 630 7.31 -25.41 5.37
CA TYR A 630 8.17 -26.14 6.31
C TYR A 630 7.35 -27.19 7.05
N ALA A 631 7.78 -28.44 6.94
CA ALA A 631 7.23 -29.56 7.71
C ALA A 631 7.83 -29.59 9.11
N HIS A 632 6.99 -29.79 10.12
CA HIS A 632 7.43 -30.13 11.48
C HIS A 632 7.83 -31.60 11.50
N VAL A 633 9.12 -31.89 11.71
CA VAL A 633 9.65 -33.26 11.76
C VAL A 633 9.65 -33.82 13.18
N LYS A 634 10.27 -33.11 14.13
CA LYS A 634 10.37 -33.50 15.54
C LYS A 634 10.79 -32.32 16.41
N GLU A 635 10.66 -32.46 17.73
CA GLU A 635 11.26 -31.55 18.70
C GLU A 635 12.51 -32.16 19.34
N PHE A 636 13.44 -31.31 19.80
CA PHE A 636 14.67 -31.71 20.47
C PHE A 636 15.20 -30.57 21.35
N ASP A 637 16.11 -30.88 22.26
CA ASP A 637 16.62 -29.92 23.25
C ASP A 637 18.05 -29.47 22.93
N PHE A 638 18.25 -28.16 22.84
CA PHE A 638 19.55 -27.50 22.98
C PHE A 638 19.74 -27.11 24.46
N PRO A 639 20.99 -26.87 24.92
CA PRO A 639 21.25 -26.45 26.31
C PRO A 639 20.45 -25.23 26.78
N HIS A 640 20.08 -24.32 25.86
CA HIS A 640 19.41 -23.04 26.15
C HIS A 640 17.96 -22.95 25.61
N LYS A 641 17.47 -23.94 24.85
CA LYS A 641 16.10 -23.94 24.32
C LYS A 641 15.61 -25.34 23.91
N ARG A 642 14.31 -25.56 24.02
CA ARG A 642 13.61 -26.62 23.27
C ARG A 642 13.30 -26.13 21.86
N ALA A 643 13.75 -26.84 20.84
CA ALA A 643 13.63 -26.48 19.44
C ALA A 643 12.73 -27.45 18.67
N MET A 644 12.14 -26.94 17.59
CA MET A 644 11.40 -27.73 16.60
C MET A 644 12.24 -27.84 15.33
N LEU A 645 12.43 -29.06 14.80
CA LEU A 645 13.09 -29.30 13.51
C LEU A 645 12.09 -29.06 12.37
N GLY A 646 12.27 -27.93 11.68
CA GLY A 646 11.55 -27.62 10.45
C GLY A 646 12.35 -28.04 9.22
N VAL A 647 11.70 -28.67 8.24
CA VAL A 647 12.33 -29.04 6.96
C VAL A 647 11.50 -28.57 5.78
N LEU A 648 12.14 -27.92 4.82
CA LEU A 648 11.56 -27.56 3.53
C LEU A 648 12.33 -28.28 2.41
N LEU A 649 11.60 -29.01 1.57
CA LEU A 649 12.16 -29.72 0.41
C LEU A 649 12.15 -28.82 -0.82
N ARG A 650 13.21 -28.92 -1.63
CA ARG A 650 13.33 -28.20 -2.91
C ARG A 650 12.13 -28.49 -3.82
N GLU A 651 11.87 -29.77 -4.06
CA GLU A 651 10.77 -30.25 -4.90
C GLU A 651 9.44 -29.61 -4.50
N ARG A 652 9.10 -29.70 -3.20
CA ARG A 652 7.87 -29.09 -2.67
C ARG A 652 7.83 -27.58 -2.89
N PHE A 653 8.93 -26.88 -2.60
CA PHE A 653 9.00 -25.42 -2.73
C PHE A 653 8.66 -24.95 -4.15
N PHE A 654 9.24 -25.60 -5.16
CA PHE A 654 9.01 -25.24 -6.56
C PHE A 654 7.70 -25.79 -7.13
N ALA A 655 7.34 -27.04 -6.83
CA ALA A 655 6.11 -27.66 -7.33
C ALA A 655 4.84 -26.96 -6.80
N GLU A 656 4.85 -26.52 -5.54
CA GLU A 656 3.72 -25.82 -4.90
C GLU A 656 3.79 -24.29 -5.06
N SER A 657 4.81 -23.74 -5.74
CA SER A 657 5.01 -22.29 -5.93
C SER A 657 4.97 -21.50 -4.61
N LEU A 658 5.67 -21.98 -3.57
CA LEU A 658 5.56 -21.44 -2.20
C LEU A 658 6.09 -20.02 -2.00
N TRP A 659 6.65 -19.39 -3.04
CA TRP A 659 6.99 -17.97 -3.08
C TRP A 659 5.79 -17.04 -3.32
N ILE A 660 4.62 -17.59 -3.62
CA ILE A 660 3.35 -16.86 -3.79
C ILE A 660 2.54 -17.03 -2.51
N PRO A 661 2.02 -15.94 -1.89
CA PRO A 661 1.14 -16.04 -0.74
C PRO A 661 -0.10 -16.86 -1.08
N GLN A 662 -0.37 -17.91 -0.31
CA GLN A 662 -1.61 -18.68 -0.42
C GLN A 662 -2.70 -17.94 0.38
N ASP A 663 -3.73 -17.45 -0.29
CA ASP A 663 -4.88 -16.85 0.40
C ASP A 663 -5.60 -17.90 1.25
N GLY A 664 -5.86 -17.54 2.51
CA GLY A 664 -6.05 -18.48 3.59
C GLY A 664 -7.33 -19.32 3.48
N ASN A 665 -7.19 -20.57 3.02
CA ASN A 665 -7.89 -21.73 3.56
C ASN A 665 -7.32 -23.03 2.95
N THR A 666 -6.39 -23.68 3.65
CA THR A 666 -6.16 -25.13 3.56
C THR A 666 -5.25 -25.54 4.71
N ILE A 667 -5.87 -26.01 5.79
CA ILE A 667 -5.21 -26.82 6.80
C ILE A 667 -5.32 -28.29 6.35
N SER A 668 -4.15 -28.86 6.09
CA SER A 668 -3.75 -30.27 6.26
C SER A 668 -3.94 -31.30 5.13
N PRO A 669 -2.99 -32.26 5.04
CA PRO A 669 -2.82 -33.20 3.93
C PRO A 669 -3.61 -34.51 4.15
N PRO A 670 -3.66 -35.41 3.16
CA PRO A 670 -3.79 -36.84 3.41
C PRO A 670 -2.50 -37.62 3.07
N SER A 671 -1.94 -38.22 4.13
CA SER A 671 -1.15 -39.46 4.25
C SER A 671 -0.44 -40.10 3.04
N ALA A 672 0.86 -40.40 3.24
CA ALA A 672 1.34 -41.78 3.42
C ALA A 672 2.41 -41.79 4.52
#